data_AF-A0A5B3GYZ5-F1
#
_entry.id   AF-A0A5B3GYZ5-F1
#
_cell.length_a   1.000
_cell.length_b   1.000
_cell.length_c   1.000
_cell.angle_alpha   90.00
_cell.angle_beta   90.00
_cell.angle_gamma   90.00
#
_symmetry.space_group_name_H-M   'P 1'
#
loop_
_entity.id
_entity.type
_entity.pdbx_description
1 polymer ?
#
loop_
_entity_poly.entity_id
_entity_poly.type
_entity_poly.pdbx_seq_one_letter_code
_entity_poly.pdbx_strand_id
1 'polypeptide(L)'
;MKINKLSYLLLGAALCGCTTDTTEESGAKQTDADFIVRATVGDDGQTRADMTEDGLRFSFSAEDADRIGLYLNYPANDWTDQNLCFEAVNSQTKGWVDFKQVSSSTFAIQEGLNVYAYYPYEENEAQVSGTTDGTADSRAAVSSNWAGTRNLEVPAEQQQVAGDDFSNLAKYYALAAVPTTVVNDTDNTPTVKLSFSGIFALLRIRLVNDTDNDVTIGRVDFEAARNQPLTGLYTADLTANPQFGNTDYKTTAVAGRTDNKVSVTLAAPATIAAGGDTYIYAVVHPLVVSYCVITAWTTDGYKFVERKTFNDNTTVSLQRDIRRTFRCTMSDSNKLPVDAPSQDAEGYYEIDSYEDMLWVSENATDAAKKYKMTKDIDMTGKIYTPIGFGTNYTEGAKAQEFAGEFDGGGHTISNVTVNPSYHTCVGIFGATKSGAVIKNLKVANLTYESDLPSEKAGQRKWIGGLIGYALPGTTVSDVALTNISLTANGSKESASTSYRIGGVIGLMELGSAEVSLYKNITADGVTLTGGYALGGFAGTMQQNARIEECSVKNVTIRHKNQILYGETSYPATGGYVYASSYFAGDVNQGTIDITCSGELVSGTNSREDLDGLGSMYESTWDIQPYVGELCISTLTLNGEALSRKVEVATPEELAATLASRGGEIAVTADLDLTAAQAVQVNYPTVLTLGQGTKITVSSNKLNNYSDLTVSGLGSITGDYGLIRNYAGANLTIDGGATLETTNNQQGSGILNNGGKVVLEDCTVNAAFYAVANQGGGSLIVNNGKFSSTAHNGNGQWAYCIRTLGEGTETVINYAEVSGVQGAVTVDSGGKVTINDGIFSTYDLSGTGNNFHGLAVLADGHAVVNGGKFYSEGHDYCVRLGDDGAAAASDPSTVELKGGYFGDMGLDKINGGTTITPAAGYKFEQLAEPIVEQSTTVPGKTNTYKYRIVAQ
;
A
#
# COMPACT_ATOMS: atom_id res chain seq x y z
N MET A 1 99.12 48.63 51.31
CA MET A 1 100.43 48.81 50.66
C MET A 1 100.73 47.58 49.82
N LYS A 2 99.96 47.37 48.75
CA LYS A 2 98.81 48.19 48.29
C LYS A 2 98.13 47.40 47.17
N ILE A 3 96.79 47.30 47.27
CA ILE A 3 95.83 47.89 46.30
C ILE A 3 95.44 46.84 45.27
N ASN A 4 94.21 46.69 44.80
CA ASN A 4 92.92 47.33 45.04
C ASN A 4 91.85 46.45 44.36
N LYS A 5 90.58 46.65 44.76
CA LYS A 5 89.34 46.68 43.96
C LYS A 5 89.17 45.86 42.65
N LEU A 6 87.90 45.45 42.53
CA LEU A 6 86.99 45.46 41.37
C LEU A 6 86.79 44.16 40.56
N SER A 7 85.53 43.72 40.58
CA SER A 7 84.63 43.34 39.49
C SER A 7 85.00 42.31 38.41
N TYR A 8 83.93 41.60 38.05
CA TYR A 8 83.52 41.12 36.72
C TYR A 8 83.84 39.67 36.30
N LEU A 9 82.75 39.09 35.77
CA LEU A 9 82.64 38.25 34.57
C LEU A 9 83.03 36.76 34.63
N LEU A 10 81.97 35.98 34.40
CA LEU A 10 81.76 35.00 33.33
C LEU A 10 82.72 33.81 33.14
N LEU A 11 82.02 32.68 33.00
CA LEU A 11 82.26 31.52 32.14
C LEU A 11 83.51 30.68 32.41
N GLY A 12 83.23 29.42 32.73
CA GLY A 12 83.53 28.38 31.76
C GLY A 12 84.52 27.33 32.20
N ALA A 13 84.03 26.10 32.11
CA ALA A 13 84.74 24.87 31.84
C ALA A 13 85.52 24.21 32.99
N ALA A 14 85.15 22.94 33.13
CA ALA A 14 85.77 21.90 33.93
C ALA A 14 87.29 21.86 33.80
N LEU A 15 87.96 21.49 34.90
CA LEU A 15 88.68 20.22 34.95
C LEU A 15 89.02 19.82 36.39
N CYS A 16 88.69 18.56 36.69
CA CYS A 16 89.44 17.58 37.47
C CYS A 16 90.04 17.96 38.84
N GLY A 17 89.57 17.25 39.87
CA GLY A 17 90.46 16.56 40.80
C GLY A 17 90.28 16.83 42.30
N CYS A 18 89.50 15.94 42.95
CA CYS A 18 89.57 15.50 44.36
C CYS A 18 89.35 16.59 45.46
N THR A 19 88.54 16.45 46.50
CA THR A 19 88.27 15.35 47.45
C THR A 19 87.03 15.69 48.32
N THR A 20 86.23 14.65 48.66
CA THR A 20 85.49 14.40 49.94
C THR A 20 84.66 15.51 50.61
N ASP A 21 83.51 15.27 51.25
CA ASP A 21 82.50 14.22 51.37
C ASP A 21 81.42 14.82 52.32
N THR A 22 80.24 14.21 52.40
CA THR A 22 79.07 14.51 53.26
C THR A 22 78.12 15.63 52.82
N THR A 23 77.23 15.29 51.89
CA THR A 23 75.89 15.89 51.78
C THR A 23 74.86 14.93 52.34
N GLU A 24 74.02 15.45 53.22
CA GLU A 24 72.80 14.84 53.76
C GLU A 24 71.88 14.34 52.63
N GLU A 25 71.65 13.03 52.58
CA GLU A 25 70.49 12.45 51.89
C GLU A 25 69.27 12.61 52.81
N SER A 26 68.43 13.61 52.52
CA SER A 26 67.05 13.67 52.99
C SER A 26 66.13 13.06 51.93
N GLY A 27 65.45 11.97 52.28
CA GLY A 27 64.40 11.38 51.44
C GLY A 27 64.44 9.86 51.46
N ALA A 28 64.19 9.24 52.61
CA ALA A 28 64.00 7.81 52.70
C ALA A 28 62.86 7.37 51.75
N LYS A 29 63.16 6.44 50.83
CA LYS A 29 62.13 5.70 50.09
C LYS A 29 61.33 4.89 51.11
N GLN A 30 60.08 5.30 51.38
CA GLN A 30 59.13 4.49 52.14
C GLN A 30 58.70 3.30 51.29
N THR A 31 58.80 2.09 51.85
CA THR A 31 58.39 0.83 51.25
C THR A 31 56.88 0.60 51.41
N ASP A 32 56.28 -0.24 50.55
CA ASP A 32 54.84 -0.60 50.43
C ASP A 32 54.04 -0.86 51.75
N ALA A 33 54.71 -1.06 52.89
CA ALA A 33 54.09 -1.39 54.16
C ALA A 33 53.30 -0.25 54.83
N ASP A 34 53.53 1.02 54.43
CA ASP A 34 53.00 2.22 55.12
C ASP A 34 52.03 3.09 54.27
N PHE A 35 51.55 2.61 53.11
CA PHE A 35 50.57 3.34 52.29
C PHE A 35 49.14 2.93 52.63
N ILE A 36 48.32 3.88 53.08
CA ILE A 36 46.91 3.62 53.40
C ILE A 36 46.03 4.12 52.25
N VAL A 37 45.33 3.20 51.59
CA VAL A 37 44.24 3.55 50.68
C VAL A 37 42.93 3.47 51.48
N ARG A 38 42.22 4.59 51.62
CA ARG A 38 40.87 4.61 52.18
C ARG A 38 39.89 4.93 51.07
N ALA A 39 38.82 4.15 50.97
CA ALA A 39 37.77 4.39 50.00
C ALA A 39 36.41 4.56 50.68
N THR A 40 35.58 5.40 50.07
CA THR A 40 34.17 5.55 50.40
C THR A 40 33.35 5.67 49.12
N VAL A 41 32.05 5.43 49.22
CA VAL A 41 31.09 5.62 48.12
C VAL A 41 30.07 6.66 48.57
N GLY A 42 29.98 7.77 47.84
CA GLY A 42 29.11 8.90 48.19
C GLY A 42 29.66 9.81 49.29
N ASP A 43 28.99 10.95 49.50
CA ASP A 43 29.50 12.07 50.32
C ASP A 43 29.22 11.96 51.84
N ASP A 44 28.46 10.95 52.31
CA ASP A 44 27.86 10.98 53.66
C ASP A 44 28.36 9.93 54.67
N GLY A 45 29.36 9.11 54.31
CA GLY A 45 30.04 8.21 55.26
C GLY A 45 29.14 7.12 55.89
N GLN A 46 28.04 6.73 55.22
CA GLN A 46 27.17 5.62 55.61
C GLN A 46 27.52 4.36 54.81
N THR A 47 27.75 3.24 55.50
CA THR A 47 28.34 2.00 54.93
C THR A 47 27.32 0.87 54.73
N ARG A 48 26.08 1.16 54.32
CA ARG A 48 25.10 0.11 53.97
C ARG A 48 24.57 0.30 52.57
N ALA A 49 24.52 -0.80 51.82
CA ALA A 49 23.81 -0.92 50.56
C ALA A 49 22.29 -0.89 50.79
N ASP A 50 21.76 0.26 51.20
CA ASP A 50 20.32 0.50 51.26
C ASP A 50 19.89 1.25 50.00
N MET A 51 18.82 0.77 49.36
CA MET A 51 18.06 1.57 48.40
C MET A 51 17.38 2.71 49.16
N THR A 52 18.04 3.86 49.23
CA THR A 52 17.41 5.09 49.69
C THR A 52 16.52 5.66 48.58
N GLU A 53 15.72 6.67 48.92
CA GLU A 53 14.93 7.39 47.94
C GLU A 53 15.82 7.85 46.75
N ASP A 54 17.07 8.25 46.98
CA ASP A 54 18.05 8.79 46.01
C ASP A 54 19.01 7.75 45.33
N GLY A 55 18.56 6.53 45.04
CA GLY A 55 19.33 5.57 44.21
C GLY A 55 20.09 4.46 44.97
N LEU A 56 20.96 3.73 44.25
CA LEU A 56 21.74 2.60 44.77
C LEU A 56 22.98 3.11 45.52
N ARG A 57 23.09 2.82 46.82
CA ARG A 57 24.32 3.04 47.59
C ARG A 57 25.15 1.76 47.60
N PHE A 58 26.45 1.88 47.35
CA PHE A 58 27.39 0.76 47.39
C PHE A 58 28.26 0.87 48.65
N SER A 59 28.68 -0.24 49.23
CA SER A 59 29.65 -0.26 50.32
C SER A 59 30.71 -1.32 50.02
N PHE A 60 31.98 -0.96 50.18
CA PHE A 60 33.05 -1.93 50.13
C PHE A 60 32.98 -2.86 51.35
N SER A 61 33.35 -4.12 51.16
CA SER A 61 33.27 -5.16 52.18
C SER A 61 34.58 -5.94 52.25
N ALA A 62 35.16 -5.98 53.46
CA ALA A 62 36.30 -6.85 53.75
C ALA A 62 35.88 -8.32 53.85
N GLU A 63 34.61 -8.60 54.18
CA GLU A 63 34.07 -9.97 54.20
C GLU A 63 33.98 -10.55 52.79
N ASP A 64 33.66 -9.71 51.80
CA ASP A 64 33.57 -10.09 50.39
C ASP A 64 34.90 -9.98 49.63
N ALA A 65 35.98 -9.58 50.32
CA ALA A 65 37.31 -9.37 49.75
C ALA A 65 37.31 -8.45 48.51
N ASP A 66 36.56 -7.34 48.58
CA ASP A 66 36.45 -6.39 47.47
C ASP A 66 37.81 -5.86 47.01
N ARG A 67 38.03 -5.80 45.70
CA ARG A 67 39.30 -5.34 45.12
C ARG A 67 39.12 -4.14 44.22
N ILE A 68 40.02 -3.16 44.34
CA ILE A 68 40.10 -1.97 43.50
C ILE A 68 41.42 -1.93 42.74
N GLY A 69 41.40 -1.37 41.53
CA GLY A 69 42.60 -1.13 40.72
C GLY A 69 43.04 0.32 40.79
N LEU A 70 44.33 0.55 41.02
CA LEU A 70 44.94 1.89 41.10
C LEU A 70 45.93 2.12 39.97
N TYR A 71 45.89 3.33 39.40
CA TYR A 71 46.93 3.91 38.54
C TYR A 71 47.51 5.14 39.20
N LEU A 72 48.83 5.28 39.12
CA LEU A 72 49.57 6.37 39.72
C LEU A 72 50.10 7.30 38.64
N ASN A 73 49.95 8.60 38.84
CA ASN A 73 50.54 9.64 38.00
C ASN A 73 51.44 10.54 38.85
N TYR A 74 52.74 10.54 38.53
CA TYR A 74 53.73 11.31 39.27
C TYR A 74 53.77 12.78 38.81
N PRO A 75 54.17 13.72 39.70
CA PRO A 75 54.39 15.14 39.38
C PRO A 75 55.53 15.37 38.35
N ALA A 76 55.22 15.06 37.09
CA ALA A 76 55.91 15.33 35.83
C ALA A 76 55.09 14.82 34.61
N ASN A 77 53.88 14.27 34.83
CA ASN A 77 53.08 13.48 33.88
C ASN A 77 53.70 12.12 33.50
N ASP A 78 54.55 11.58 34.36
CA ASP A 78 55.05 10.22 34.23
C ASP A 78 54.01 9.24 34.81
N TRP A 79 53.40 8.45 33.95
CA TRP A 79 52.40 7.44 34.32
C TRP A 79 53.08 6.14 34.75
N THR A 80 52.49 5.45 35.73
CA THR A 80 52.80 4.03 35.93
C THR A 80 51.93 3.17 35.00
N ASP A 81 52.53 2.25 34.25
CA ASP A 81 51.80 1.23 33.48
C ASP A 81 51.14 0.13 34.35
N GLN A 82 51.25 0.26 35.68
CA GLN A 82 50.87 -0.79 36.62
C GLN A 82 49.45 -0.56 37.15
N ASN A 83 48.56 -1.49 36.83
CA ASN A 83 47.25 -1.62 37.45
C ASN A 83 47.39 -2.32 38.80
N LEU A 84 47.57 -1.55 39.87
CA LEU A 84 47.87 -2.07 41.20
C LEU A 84 46.59 -2.58 41.88
N CYS A 85 46.59 -3.85 42.29
CA CYS A 85 45.48 -4.47 43.01
C CYS A 85 45.55 -4.14 44.50
N PHE A 86 44.45 -3.60 45.02
CA PHE A 86 44.24 -3.34 46.44
C PHE A 86 42.97 -4.05 46.91
N GLU A 87 43.02 -4.77 48.03
CA GLU A 87 41.91 -5.53 48.61
C GLU A 87 41.43 -4.90 49.91
N ALA A 88 40.11 -4.90 50.12
CA ALA A 88 39.44 -4.35 51.28
C ALA A 88 39.84 -5.10 52.55
N VAL A 89 40.10 -4.35 53.61
CA VAL A 89 40.38 -4.85 54.95
C VAL A 89 39.53 -4.11 55.98
N ASN A 90 39.34 -4.69 57.17
CA ASN A 90 38.57 -4.06 58.24
C ASN A 90 39.16 -2.68 58.59
N SER A 91 38.40 -1.61 58.34
CA SER A 91 38.81 -0.25 58.69
C SER A 91 38.61 0.02 60.19
N GLN A 92 39.49 0.84 60.76
CA GLN A 92 39.30 1.40 62.10
C GLN A 92 38.56 2.75 62.08
N THR A 93 38.22 3.28 60.90
CA THR A 93 37.64 4.61 60.72
C THR A 93 36.17 4.53 60.32
N LYS A 94 35.28 5.17 61.09
CA LYS A 94 33.85 5.20 60.79
C LYS A 94 33.58 5.88 59.43
N GLY A 95 32.88 5.18 58.52
CA GLY A 95 32.47 5.70 57.21
C GLY A 95 33.47 5.47 56.07
N TRP A 96 34.57 4.75 56.32
CA TRP A 96 35.61 4.42 55.35
C TRP A 96 35.93 2.93 55.39
N VAL A 97 36.39 2.41 54.25
CA VAL A 97 36.98 1.07 54.15
C VAL A 97 38.46 1.23 53.79
N ASP A 98 39.32 0.54 54.52
CA ASP A 98 40.75 0.57 54.30
C ASP A 98 41.10 -0.54 53.30
N PHE A 99 42.08 -0.28 52.44
CA PHE A 99 42.51 -1.19 51.40
C PHE A 99 44.02 -1.42 51.51
N LYS A 100 44.44 -2.68 51.34
CA LYS A 100 45.84 -3.08 51.32
C LYS A 100 46.23 -3.64 49.98
N GLN A 101 47.44 -3.31 49.54
CA GLN A 101 47.95 -3.83 48.28
C GLN A 101 48.10 -5.35 48.35
N VAL A 102 47.69 -6.02 47.28
CA VAL A 102 47.84 -7.48 47.11
C VAL A 102 48.80 -7.81 45.95
N SER A 103 49.05 -6.86 45.04
CA SER A 103 50.07 -7.04 43.98
C SER A 103 51.50 -6.98 44.56
N SER A 104 52.43 -7.75 43.99
CA SER A 104 53.84 -7.78 44.40
C SER A 104 54.69 -6.63 43.83
N SER A 105 54.06 -5.63 43.23
CA SER A 105 54.74 -4.55 42.52
C SER A 105 55.09 -3.40 43.47
N THR A 106 56.34 -2.97 43.49
CA THR A 106 56.79 -1.85 44.32
C THR A 106 56.61 -0.51 43.59
N PHE A 107 56.24 0.54 44.32
CA PHE A 107 56.14 1.91 43.79
C PHE A 107 56.70 2.94 44.78
N ALA A 108 56.92 4.18 44.33
CA ALA A 108 57.42 5.27 45.17
C ALA A 108 56.26 6.14 45.64
N ILE A 109 56.23 6.50 46.92
CA ILE A 109 55.24 7.44 47.46
C ILE A 109 55.91 8.81 47.56
N GLN A 110 55.29 9.85 46.98
CA GLN A 110 55.76 11.22 47.09
C GLN A 110 54.59 12.21 47.15
N GLU A 111 54.83 13.38 47.76
CA GLU A 111 53.86 14.47 47.83
C GLU A 111 53.46 14.91 46.41
N GLY A 112 52.15 15.08 46.16
CA GLY A 112 51.61 15.44 44.84
C GLY A 112 51.39 14.27 43.87
N LEU A 113 51.55 13.02 44.30
CA LEU A 113 51.16 11.83 43.53
C LEU A 113 49.63 11.79 43.34
N ASN A 114 49.17 11.77 42.08
CA ASN A 114 47.75 11.62 41.74
C ASN A 114 47.38 10.15 41.59
N VAL A 115 46.29 9.74 42.22
CA VAL A 115 45.77 8.37 42.20
C VAL A 115 44.44 8.36 41.44
N TYR A 116 44.35 7.45 40.48
CA TYR A 116 43.14 7.12 39.75
C TYR A 116 42.75 5.71 40.13
N ALA A 117 41.47 5.48 40.43
CA ALA A 117 41.03 4.17 40.88
C ALA A 117 39.68 3.75 40.28
N TYR A 118 39.48 2.45 40.17
CA TYR A 118 38.23 1.85 39.70
C TYR A 118 37.92 0.55 40.46
N TYR A 119 36.65 0.13 40.40
CA TYR A 119 36.12 -1.11 40.95
C TYR A 119 35.13 -1.74 39.94
N PRO A 120 35.05 -3.07 39.85
CA PRO A 120 35.93 -4.05 40.50
C PRO A 120 37.30 -4.13 39.83
N TYR A 121 38.32 -4.57 40.56
CA TYR A 121 39.64 -4.83 40.00
C TYR A 121 39.59 -5.96 38.98
N GLU A 122 40.23 -5.73 37.84
CA GLU A 122 40.54 -6.75 36.85
C GLU A 122 42.01 -6.64 36.46
N GLU A 123 42.70 -7.75 36.24
CA GLU A 123 44.08 -7.71 35.75
C GLU A 123 44.15 -7.05 34.36
N ASN A 124 45.29 -6.46 34.01
CA ASN A 124 45.44 -5.77 32.73
C ASN A 124 45.05 -6.68 31.54
N GLU A 125 43.95 -6.35 30.85
CA GLU A 125 43.73 -6.85 29.50
C GLU A 125 44.84 -6.30 28.58
N ALA A 126 45.38 -7.14 27.70
CA ALA A 126 46.24 -6.68 26.61
C ALA A 126 45.46 -5.59 25.84
N GLN A 127 45.94 -4.34 25.90
CA GLN A 127 45.35 -3.23 25.17
C GLN A 127 45.38 -3.55 23.67
N VAL A 128 44.25 -4.00 23.10
CA VAL A 128 44.08 -4.09 21.65
C VAL A 128 43.63 -2.70 21.20
N SER A 129 44.58 -1.86 20.81
CA SER A 129 44.27 -0.66 20.04
C SER A 129 43.84 -1.11 18.64
N GLY A 130 42.57 -0.85 18.31
CA GLY A 130 41.96 -1.38 17.09
C GLY A 130 42.43 -0.68 15.81
N THR A 131 42.58 -1.46 14.75
CA THR A 131 42.03 -1.14 13.42
C THR A 131 41.46 -2.41 12.81
N THR A 132 40.23 -2.32 12.30
CA THR A 132 39.58 -3.32 11.47
C THR A 132 40.25 -3.40 10.10
N ASP A 133 40.92 -4.51 9.81
CA ASP A 133 40.76 -5.21 8.54
C ASP A 133 41.24 -6.65 8.71
N GLY A 134 40.40 -7.58 8.27
CA GLY A 134 40.66 -9.01 8.38
C GLY A 134 41.87 -9.39 7.54
N THR A 135 43.02 -9.60 8.19
CA THR A 135 44.01 -10.65 7.96
C THR A 135 45.26 -10.37 8.79
N ALA A 136 45.84 -11.45 9.33
CA ALA A 136 47.16 -11.55 9.95
C ALA A 136 47.36 -11.06 11.41
N ASP A 137 47.82 -12.04 12.20
CA ASP A 137 48.63 -11.94 13.42
C ASP A 137 49.54 -10.70 13.42
N SER A 138 49.24 -9.74 14.29
CA SER A 138 50.13 -8.63 14.59
C SER A 138 50.08 -8.30 16.08
N ARG A 139 50.88 -9.05 16.85
CA ARG A 139 51.42 -8.58 18.14
C ARG A 139 52.29 -7.35 17.87
N ALA A 140 51.70 -6.15 17.83
CA ALA A 140 52.41 -4.91 17.56
C ALA A 140 52.43 -4.00 18.81
N ALA A 141 53.66 -3.77 19.30
CA ALA A 141 54.13 -2.65 20.12
C ALA A 141 53.30 -2.21 21.35
N VAL A 142 53.72 -2.68 22.52
CA VAL A 142 53.36 -2.10 23.83
C VAL A 142 53.93 -0.68 23.90
N SER A 143 53.09 0.35 23.77
CA SER A 143 53.46 1.71 24.17
C SER A 143 53.37 1.82 25.69
N SER A 144 54.47 2.18 26.32
CA SER A 144 54.70 2.23 27.76
C SER A 144 54.07 3.44 28.47
N ASN A 145 52.81 3.76 28.17
CA ASN A 145 52.03 4.76 28.91
C ASN A 145 50.55 4.40 28.84
N TRP A 146 49.93 4.12 29.99
CA TRP A 146 48.46 3.96 30.11
C TRP A 146 47.72 5.20 29.55
N ALA A 147 46.75 4.98 28.66
CA ALA A 147 46.01 6.03 27.96
C ALA A 147 44.92 6.72 28.80
N GLY A 148 44.92 6.55 30.13
CA GLY A 148 43.95 7.16 31.03
C GLY A 148 42.54 6.55 31.02
N THR A 149 42.30 5.52 30.21
CA THR A 149 40.97 4.90 30.03
C THR A 149 40.93 3.45 30.51
N ARG A 150 39.74 2.97 30.85
CA ARG A 150 39.48 1.56 31.16
C ARG A 150 38.23 1.05 30.46
N ASN A 151 38.30 -0.18 29.95
CA ASN A 151 37.12 -0.89 29.51
C ASN A 151 36.44 -1.53 30.72
N LEU A 152 35.13 -1.43 30.77
CA LEU A 152 34.29 -1.96 31.83
C LEU A 152 33.11 -2.67 31.17
N GLU A 153 32.85 -3.90 31.61
CA GLU A 153 31.77 -4.72 31.08
C GLU A 153 30.51 -4.58 31.93
N VAL A 154 29.38 -4.34 31.27
CA VAL A 154 28.05 -4.55 31.85
C VAL A 154 27.53 -5.87 31.29
N PRO A 155 27.41 -6.93 32.09
CA PRO A 155 26.96 -8.21 31.55
C PRO A 155 25.50 -8.13 31.10
N ALA A 156 25.23 -8.74 29.94
CA ALA A 156 23.89 -8.84 29.38
C ALA A 156 22.97 -9.75 30.22
N GLU A 157 23.54 -10.74 30.90
CA GLU A 157 22.82 -11.68 31.77
C GLU A 157 23.17 -11.40 33.24
N GLN A 158 22.17 -11.04 34.02
CA GLN A 158 22.25 -10.67 35.43
C GLN A 158 21.35 -11.57 36.27
N GLN A 159 21.61 -11.61 37.57
CA GLN A 159 20.90 -12.44 38.52
C GLN A 159 20.46 -11.63 39.73
N GLN A 160 19.24 -11.91 40.18
CA GLN A 160 18.65 -11.37 41.39
C GLN A 160 18.18 -12.53 42.28
N VAL A 161 18.25 -12.38 43.60
CA VAL A 161 17.96 -13.49 44.54
C VAL A 161 16.47 -13.87 44.46
N ALA A 162 15.59 -12.87 44.58
CA ALA A 162 14.15 -12.97 44.47
C ALA A 162 13.60 -11.62 44.00
N GLY A 163 12.30 -11.55 43.67
CA GLY A 163 11.63 -10.25 43.47
C GLY A 163 11.84 -9.33 44.67
N ASP A 164 12.01 -8.03 44.42
CA ASP A 164 12.30 -6.99 45.42
C ASP A 164 13.67 -7.08 46.14
N ASP A 165 14.42 -8.18 45.99
CA ASP A 165 15.73 -8.38 46.63
C ASP A 165 16.90 -8.02 45.69
N PHE A 166 17.50 -6.84 45.89
CA PHE A 166 18.60 -6.30 45.09
C PHE A 166 20.00 -6.56 45.66
N SER A 167 20.15 -7.41 46.68
CA SER A 167 21.41 -7.64 47.40
C SER A 167 22.59 -8.03 46.50
N ASN A 168 22.33 -8.79 45.43
CA ASN A 168 23.35 -9.28 44.50
C ASN A 168 23.69 -8.34 43.34
N LEU A 169 23.04 -7.17 43.21
CA LEU A 169 23.29 -6.25 42.08
C LEU A 169 24.66 -5.57 42.14
N ALA A 170 25.22 -5.44 43.34
CA ALA A 170 26.51 -4.80 43.58
C ALA A 170 27.62 -5.35 42.67
N LYS A 171 27.62 -6.67 42.41
CA LYS A 171 28.62 -7.34 41.58
C LYS A 171 28.59 -6.96 40.08
N TYR A 172 27.51 -6.35 39.61
CA TYR A 172 27.35 -5.91 38.22
C TYR A 172 27.67 -4.42 38.03
N TYR A 173 27.98 -3.73 39.12
CA TYR A 173 28.18 -2.30 39.12
C TYR A 173 29.67 -1.97 39.05
N ALA A 174 30.03 -1.00 38.20
CA ALA A 174 31.38 -0.47 38.15
C ALA A 174 31.42 0.92 38.76
N LEU A 175 32.49 1.19 39.51
CA LEU A 175 32.75 2.46 40.17
C LEU A 175 34.08 3.02 39.68
N ALA A 176 34.20 4.34 39.68
CA ALA A 176 35.48 5.01 39.57
C ALA A 176 35.62 6.13 40.58
N ALA A 177 36.84 6.31 41.06
CA ALA A 177 37.18 7.34 42.02
C ALA A 177 37.47 8.66 41.31
N VAL A 178 37.11 9.76 41.98
CA VAL A 178 37.61 11.09 41.62
C VAL A 178 39.15 11.07 41.73
N PRO A 179 39.88 11.58 40.72
CA PRO A 179 41.34 11.71 40.80
C PRO A 179 41.75 12.43 42.09
N THR A 180 42.53 11.76 42.92
CA THR A 180 42.84 12.23 44.28
C THR A 180 44.34 12.24 44.52
N THR A 181 44.86 13.34 45.06
CA THR A 181 46.25 13.44 45.49
C THR A 181 46.50 12.69 46.80
N VAL A 182 47.64 12.03 46.93
CA VAL A 182 48.12 11.50 48.21
C VAL A 182 48.40 12.66 49.18
N VAL A 183 48.01 12.49 50.45
CA VAL A 183 48.28 13.40 51.57
C VAL A 183 48.87 12.63 52.74
N ASN A 184 49.50 13.30 53.72
CA ASN A 184 49.92 12.66 54.97
C ASN A 184 48.82 12.81 56.03
N ASP A 185 48.46 11.72 56.72
CA ASP A 185 47.53 11.75 57.85
C ASP A 185 48.23 12.32 59.11
N THR A 186 47.49 12.48 60.20
CA THR A 186 47.91 13.12 61.46
C THR A 186 49.14 12.49 62.12
N ASP A 187 49.41 11.22 61.84
CA ASP A 187 50.55 10.41 62.27
C ASP A 187 51.71 10.40 61.24
N ASN A 188 51.61 11.24 60.20
CA ASN A 188 52.51 11.34 59.07
C ASN A 188 52.53 10.11 58.15
N THR A 189 51.48 9.29 58.18
CA THR A 189 51.30 8.13 57.29
C THR A 189 50.74 8.57 55.93
N PRO A 190 51.39 8.25 54.80
CA PRO A 190 50.88 8.57 53.47
C PRO A 190 49.54 7.87 53.20
N THR A 191 48.51 8.67 52.91
CA THR A 191 47.13 8.24 52.77
C THR A 191 46.49 8.85 51.53
N VAL A 192 45.72 8.05 50.78
CA VAL A 192 44.79 8.56 49.77
C VAL A 192 43.36 8.27 50.19
N LYS A 193 42.49 9.28 50.07
CA LYS A 193 41.06 9.20 50.42
C LYS A 193 40.23 9.21 49.15
N LEU A 194 40.06 8.03 48.56
CA LEU A 194 39.34 7.83 47.31
C LEU A 194 37.84 7.92 47.56
N SER A 195 37.16 8.70 46.73
CA SER A 195 35.71 8.79 46.75
C SER A 195 35.18 8.28 45.42
N PHE A 196 34.45 7.17 45.48
CA PHE A 196 33.95 6.47 44.31
C PHE A 196 32.55 6.95 43.93
N SER A 197 32.32 7.01 42.61
CA SER A 197 31.02 7.24 42.00
C SER A 197 30.70 6.12 41.03
N GLY A 198 29.42 5.78 40.91
CA GLY A 198 28.93 4.82 39.94
C GLY A 198 29.17 5.24 38.50
N ILE A 199 29.42 4.29 37.61
CA ILE A 199 29.60 4.52 36.17
C ILE A 199 28.31 4.20 35.39
N PHE A 200 27.63 3.12 35.78
CA PHE A 200 26.42 2.65 35.12
C PHE A 200 25.14 3.15 35.81
N ALA A 201 23.99 2.79 35.25
CA ALA A 201 22.66 3.18 35.71
C ALA A 201 21.89 2.00 36.28
N LEU A 202 20.96 2.29 37.21
CA LEU A 202 20.04 1.29 37.75
C LEU A 202 18.70 1.37 37.01
N LEU A 203 18.34 0.30 36.31
CA LEU A 203 17.03 0.09 35.72
C LEU A 203 16.10 -0.55 36.76
N ARG A 204 14.90 0.03 36.94
CA ARG A 204 13.85 -0.52 37.80
C ARG A 204 12.63 -0.91 36.97
N ILE A 205 12.23 -2.16 37.05
CA ILE A 205 11.08 -2.74 36.35
C ILE A 205 10.04 -3.16 37.40
N ARG A 206 8.84 -2.57 37.34
CA ARG A 206 7.70 -2.98 38.18
C ARG A 206 6.81 -3.92 37.40
N LEU A 207 6.75 -5.18 37.81
CA LEU A 207 5.80 -6.14 37.28
C LEU A 207 4.50 -6.02 38.08
N VAL A 208 3.37 -5.85 37.40
CA VAL A 208 2.04 -5.76 38.01
C VAL A 208 1.19 -6.89 37.46
N ASN A 209 0.65 -7.75 38.34
CA ASN A 209 -0.22 -8.84 37.95
C ASN A 209 -1.68 -8.36 37.89
N ASP A 210 -2.21 -8.22 36.68
CA ASP A 210 -3.60 -7.84 36.41
C ASP A 210 -4.43 -9.04 35.90
N THR A 211 -3.93 -10.26 36.09
CA THR A 211 -4.66 -11.50 35.80
C THR A 211 -5.46 -11.96 37.03
N ASP A 212 -6.41 -12.86 36.80
CA ASP A 212 -7.24 -13.44 37.86
C ASP A 212 -6.50 -14.48 38.74
N ASN A 213 -5.27 -14.86 38.37
CA ASN A 213 -4.51 -15.92 39.03
C ASN A 213 -3.11 -15.43 39.46
N ASP A 214 -2.49 -16.15 40.38
CA ASP A 214 -1.09 -15.89 40.74
C ASP A 214 -0.16 -16.19 39.56
N VAL A 215 0.87 -15.35 39.38
CA VAL A 215 1.86 -15.48 38.30
C VAL A 215 3.25 -15.66 38.89
N THR A 216 3.97 -16.70 38.47
CA THR A 216 5.34 -16.98 38.92
C THR A 216 6.36 -16.67 37.82
N ILE A 217 7.18 -15.64 38.04
CA ILE A 217 8.19 -15.13 37.10
C ILE A 217 9.58 -15.68 37.47
N GLY A 218 10.30 -16.23 36.49
CA GLY A 218 11.67 -16.72 36.66
C GLY A 218 12.74 -15.83 36.02
N ARG A 219 12.38 -15.02 35.02
CA ARG A 219 13.33 -14.14 34.30
C ARG A 219 12.61 -12.91 33.76
N VAL A 220 13.29 -11.77 33.69
CA VAL A 220 12.81 -10.57 33.01
C VAL A 220 13.86 -10.04 32.06
N ASP A 221 13.46 -9.76 30.82
CA ASP A 221 14.28 -9.08 29.84
C ASP A 221 13.81 -7.66 29.63
N PHE A 222 14.76 -6.74 29.42
CA PHE A 222 14.52 -5.39 28.98
C PHE A 222 15.37 -5.10 27.74
N GLU A 223 14.71 -4.77 26.63
CA GLU A 223 15.35 -4.48 25.35
C GLU A 223 15.01 -3.06 24.91
N ALA A 224 16.02 -2.24 24.60
CA ALA A 224 15.87 -0.90 24.02
C ALA A 224 15.88 -0.94 22.48
N ALA A 225 15.78 0.21 21.81
CA ALA A 225 15.94 0.25 20.36
C ALA A 225 17.31 -0.28 19.91
N ARG A 226 17.41 -0.86 18.69
CA ARG A 226 18.62 -1.53 18.17
C ARG A 226 19.90 -0.66 18.22
N ASN A 227 19.77 0.68 18.18
CA ASN A 227 20.88 1.63 18.25
C ASN A 227 21.13 2.22 19.65
N GLN A 228 20.48 1.67 20.69
CA GLN A 228 20.58 2.10 22.09
C GLN A 228 21.20 0.96 22.92
N PRO A 229 22.55 0.83 22.95
CA PRO A 229 23.22 -0.25 23.65
C PRO A 229 23.10 -0.10 25.17
N LEU A 230 22.57 -1.11 25.85
CA LEU A 230 22.37 -1.16 27.30
C LEU A 230 23.47 -1.93 28.02
N THR A 231 24.06 -2.93 27.37
CA THR A 231 25.02 -3.86 28.00
C THR A 231 26.22 -4.09 27.07
N GLY A 232 27.23 -4.81 27.55
CA GLY A 232 28.50 -5.07 26.88
C GLY A 232 29.64 -4.18 27.35
N LEU A 233 30.63 -3.98 26.48
CA LEU A 233 31.89 -3.34 26.84
C LEU A 233 31.86 -1.83 26.58
N TYR A 234 32.23 -1.05 27.59
CA TYR A 234 32.26 0.40 27.55
C TYR A 234 33.61 0.96 28.00
N THR A 235 34.14 1.93 27.28
CA THR A 235 35.37 2.63 27.64
C THR A 235 35.05 3.85 28.50
N ALA A 236 35.60 3.88 29.71
CA ALA A 236 35.50 4.95 30.69
C ALA A 236 36.83 5.72 30.76
N ASP A 237 36.79 7.05 30.68
CA ASP A 237 37.97 7.91 30.89
C ASP A 237 38.14 8.17 32.39
N LEU A 238 39.18 7.59 32.98
CA LEU A 238 39.46 7.75 34.40
C LEU A 238 40.10 9.10 34.74
N THR A 239 40.63 9.81 33.74
CA THR A 239 41.31 11.10 33.92
C THR A 239 40.38 12.30 33.88
N ALA A 240 39.19 12.13 33.32
CA ALA A 240 38.12 13.12 33.39
C ALA A 240 37.70 13.32 34.86
N ASN A 241 37.80 14.55 35.37
CA ASN A 241 37.44 14.90 36.76
C ASN A 241 35.92 14.74 36.98
N PRO A 242 35.43 13.66 37.60
CA PRO A 242 34.01 13.44 37.75
C PRO A 242 33.54 14.30 38.92
N GLN A 243 32.68 15.30 38.68
CA GLN A 243 31.99 15.97 39.77
C GLN A 243 31.03 14.96 40.42
N PHE A 244 30.82 15.06 41.73
CA PHE A 244 29.94 14.18 42.52
C PHE A 244 28.45 14.22 42.13
N GLY A 245 28.06 14.98 41.11
CA GLY A 245 26.71 14.99 40.56
C GLY A 245 26.64 14.13 39.31
N ASN A 246 26.08 12.92 39.42
CA ASN A 246 25.21 12.15 38.51
C ASN A 246 25.30 12.26 36.94
N THR A 247 26.18 13.05 36.30
CA THR A 247 26.13 13.38 34.85
C THR A 247 27.45 13.25 34.09
N ASP A 248 28.59 13.04 34.75
CA ASP A 248 29.88 13.42 34.14
C ASP A 248 30.78 12.28 33.63
N TYR A 249 30.59 11.02 34.04
CA TYR A 249 31.32 9.92 33.40
C TYR A 249 30.62 9.56 32.08
N LYS A 250 31.16 10.07 30.98
CA LYS A 250 30.74 9.65 29.64
C LYS A 250 31.51 8.40 29.26
N THR A 251 30.84 7.26 29.30
CA THR A 251 31.34 6.03 28.73
C THR A 251 31.08 5.98 27.22
N THR A 252 32.00 5.39 26.47
CA THR A 252 31.85 5.18 25.02
C THR A 252 31.66 3.70 24.76
N ALA A 253 30.61 3.33 24.02
CA ALA A 253 30.36 1.95 23.62
C ALA A 253 31.50 1.43 22.71
N VAL A 254 32.01 0.24 23.00
CA VAL A 254 32.98 -0.43 22.13
C VAL A 254 32.25 -1.07 20.96
N ALA A 255 32.63 -0.70 19.73
CA ALA A 255 31.94 -1.13 18.52
C ALA A 255 31.92 -2.66 18.38
N GLY A 256 30.74 -3.22 18.08
CA GLY A 256 30.52 -4.66 17.92
C GLY A 256 30.59 -5.48 19.22
N ARG A 257 30.74 -4.83 20.37
CA ARG A 257 30.88 -5.48 21.70
C ARG A 257 29.79 -5.05 22.68
N THR A 258 28.67 -4.55 22.18
CA THR A 258 27.52 -4.09 22.97
C THR A 258 26.22 -4.67 22.46
N ASP A 259 25.21 -4.72 23.34
CA ASP A 259 23.88 -5.25 23.07
C ASP A 259 22.82 -4.27 23.59
N ASN A 260 21.66 -4.18 22.94
CA ASN A 260 20.52 -3.36 23.34
C ASN A 260 19.63 -4.03 24.39
N LYS A 261 20.05 -5.18 24.95
CA LYS A 261 19.28 -5.99 25.90
C LYS A 261 20.01 -6.21 27.22
N VAL A 262 19.23 -6.26 28.31
CA VAL A 262 19.62 -6.87 29.58
C VAL A 262 18.59 -7.92 30.01
N SER A 263 19.05 -9.02 30.58
CA SER A 263 18.26 -10.13 31.06
C SER A 263 18.54 -10.35 32.54
N VAL A 264 17.51 -10.47 33.37
CA VAL A 264 17.62 -10.71 34.82
C VAL A 264 16.94 -12.03 35.16
N THR A 265 17.71 -13.02 35.58
CA THR A 265 17.19 -14.31 36.06
C THR A 265 17.04 -14.28 37.58
N LEU A 266 15.91 -14.78 38.09
CA LEU A 266 15.65 -14.90 39.52
C LEU A 266 16.10 -16.27 40.03
N ALA A 267 16.97 -16.29 41.06
CA ALA A 267 17.40 -17.53 41.69
C ALA A 267 16.23 -18.24 42.38
N ALA A 268 15.37 -17.48 43.05
CA ALA A 268 14.05 -17.90 43.51
C ALA A 268 12.96 -17.18 42.68
N PRO A 269 12.17 -17.91 41.88
CA PRO A 269 11.09 -17.30 41.10
C PRO A 269 10.12 -16.47 41.96
N ALA A 270 9.74 -15.30 41.48
CA ALA A 270 8.84 -14.39 42.19
C ALA A 270 7.38 -14.75 41.86
N THR A 271 6.61 -15.16 42.89
CA THR A 271 5.16 -15.38 42.76
C THR A 271 4.42 -14.12 43.15
N ILE A 272 3.67 -13.56 42.20
CA ILE A 272 2.95 -12.30 42.33
C ILE A 272 1.47 -12.62 42.39
N ALA A 273 0.83 -12.30 43.51
CA ALA A 273 -0.60 -12.56 43.70
C ALA A 273 -1.46 -11.79 42.68
N ALA A 274 -2.66 -12.26 42.38
CA ALA A 274 -3.63 -11.51 41.56
C ALA A 274 -3.84 -10.09 42.12
N GLY A 275 -3.67 -9.06 41.28
CA GLY A 275 -3.70 -7.64 41.67
C GLY A 275 -2.43 -7.10 42.37
N GLY A 276 -1.43 -7.95 42.61
CA GLY A 276 -0.17 -7.60 43.28
C GLY A 276 0.93 -7.09 42.34
N ASP A 277 2.08 -6.74 42.91
CA ASP A 277 3.27 -6.29 42.16
C ASP A 277 4.59 -6.74 42.81
N THR A 278 5.67 -6.65 42.03
CA THR A 278 7.06 -6.84 42.51
C THR A 278 8.02 -6.02 41.65
N TYR A 279 9.22 -5.75 42.16
CA TYR A 279 10.27 -5.02 41.47
C TYR A 279 11.46 -5.90 41.08
N ILE A 280 11.91 -5.70 39.85
CA ILE A 280 13.10 -6.32 39.26
C ILE A 280 14.07 -5.21 38.88
N TYR A 281 15.35 -5.45 39.11
CA TYR A 281 16.38 -4.44 38.94
C TYR A 281 17.48 -4.96 38.02
N ALA A 282 18.08 -4.06 37.25
CA ALA A 282 19.24 -4.38 36.40
C ALA A 282 20.22 -3.22 36.36
N VAL A 283 21.51 -3.52 36.19
CA VAL A 283 22.55 -2.51 35.91
C VAL A 283 22.70 -2.37 34.40
N VAL A 284 22.63 -1.15 33.87
CA VAL A 284 22.69 -0.87 32.42
C VAL A 284 23.52 0.38 32.13
N HIS A 285 23.96 0.54 30.89
CA HIS A 285 24.59 1.76 30.42
C HIS A 285 23.60 2.95 30.43
N PRO A 286 24.00 4.13 30.94
CA PRO A 286 23.16 5.33 30.95
C PRO A 286 22.93 5.85 29.53
N LEU A 287 21.66 5.95 29.11
CA LEU A 287 21.27 6.49 27.81
C LEU A 287 19.83 6.99 27.82
N VAL A 288 19.43 7.67 26.74
CA VAL A 288 18.04 8.07 26.52
C VAL A 288 17.30 6.98 25.75
N VAL A 289 16.27 6.40 26.38
CA VAL A 289 15.40 5.37 25.78
C VAL A 289 14.20 6.05 25.12
N SER A 290 13.97 5.72 23.85
CA SER A 290 12.79 6.14 23.08
C SER A 290 11.80 5.00 22.83
N TYR A 291 12.24 3.76 22.99
CA TYR A 291 11.42 2.56 22.87
C TYR A 291 12.00 1.45 23.75
N CYS A 292 11.14 0.67 24.40
CA CYS A 292 11.57 -0.57 25.03
C CYS A 292 10.55 -1.71 24.93
N VAL A 293 11.06 -2.94 25.04
CA VAL A 293 10.29 -4.17 25.22
C VAL A 293 10.67 -4.77 26.56
N ILE A 294 9.68 -5.09 27.39
CA ILE A 294 9.85 -5.77 28.67
C ILE A 294 9.21 -7.15 28.53
N THR A 295 9.99 -8.21 28.71
CA THR A 295 9.50 -9.59 28.64
C THR A 295 9.65 -10.25 30.00
N ALA A 296 8.55 -10.60 30.66
CA ALA A 296 8.57 -11.34 31.92
C ALA A 296 8.27 -12.82 31.64
N TRP A 297 9.27 -13.68 31.79
CA TRP A 297 9.19 -15.12 31.55
C TRP A 297 8.67 -15.83 32.78
N THR A 298 7.60 -16.58 32.61
CA THR A 298 7.00 -17.39 33.65
C THR A 298 7.72 -18.74 33.76
N THR A 299 7.49 -19.44 34.86
CA THR A 299 8.03 -20.80 35.07
C THR A 299 7.19 -21.91 34.44
N ASP A 300 5.96 -21.60 34.01
CA ASP A 300 4.99 -22.53 33.43
C ASP A 300 4.98 -22.51 31.88
N GLY A 301 6.04 -22.01 31.24
CA GLY A 301 6.19 -22.03 29.78
C GLY A 301 5.52 -20.86 29.04
N TYR A 302 5.20 -19.78 29.75
CA TYR A 302 4.66 -18.55 29.18
C TYR A 302 5.60 -17.36 29.39
N LYS A 303 5.25 -16.24 28.76
CA LYS A 303 5.87 -14.95 28.97
C LYS A 303 4.84 -13.84 28.81
N PHE A 304 5.07 -12.71 29.46
CA PHE A 304 4.31 -11.49 29.25
C PHE A 304 5.19 -10.47 28.53
N VAL A 305 4.73 -9.93 27.40
CA VAL A 305 5.51 -9.00 26.57
C VAL A 305 4.84 -7.63 26.52
N GLU A 306 5.47 -6.65 27.15
CA GLU A 306 5.01 -5.25 27.16
C GLU A 306 5.92 -4.39 26.27
N ARG A 307 5.32 -3.66 25.31
CA ARG A 307 6.05 -2.80 24.37
C ARG A 307 5.70 -1.33 24.62
N LYS A 308 6.70 -0.47 24.77
CA LYS A 308 6.52 0.95 25.12
C LYS A 308 7.28 1.86 24.18
N THR A 309 6.55 2.77 23.54
CA THR A 309 7.12 3.87 22.75
C THR A 309 6.99 5.16 23.54
N PHE A 310 8.07 5.95 23.57
CA PHE A 310 8.13 7.26 24.17
C PHE A 310 8.29 8.28 23.04
N ASN A 311 7.26 9.10 22.79
CA ASN A 311 7.23 10.11 21.73
C ASN A 311 8.34 11.16 21.93
N ASP A 312 8.67 11.93 20.89
CA ASP A 312 9.79 12.89 20.84
C ASP A 312 9.84 13.91 22.00
N ASN A 313 8.70 14.21 22.63
CA ASN A 313 8.61 15.09 23.80
C ASN A 313 8.68 14.37 25.17
N THR A 314 8.88 13.05 25.20
CA THR A 314 8.69 12.19 26.38
C THR A 314 9.79 11.14 26.60
N THR A 315 10.92 11.25 25.90
CA THR A 315 12.04 10.32 26.05
C THR A 315 12.43 10.09 27.52
N VAL A 316 12.87 8.87 27.84
CA VAL A 316 13.21 8.49 29.21
C VAL A 316 14.72 8.39 29.33
N SER A 317 15.32 9.35 30.03
CA SER A 317 16.74 9.29 30.37
C SER A 317 16.96 8.23 31.46
N LEU A 318 17.73 7.19 31.15
CA LEU A 318 18.34 6.30 32.13
C LEU A 318 19.59 7.02 32.66
N GLN A 319 19.52 7.46 33.91
CA GLN A 319 20.62 8.11 34.62
C GLN A 319 21.02 7.25 35.82
N ARG A 320 22.16 7.56 36.46
CA ARG A 320 22.70 6.71 37.54
C ARG A 320 21.82 6.68 38.75
N ASP A 321 21.27 7.84 39.10
CA ASP A 321 20.32 8.01 40.18
C ASP A 321 18.99 8.56 39.63
N ILE A 322 18.22 7.69 38.97
CA ILE A 322 16.83 8.04 38.64
C ILE A 322 15.87 6.94 39.09
N ARG A 323 14.86 7.35 39.87
CA ARG A 323 13.79 6.52 40.44
C ARG A 323 12.76 6.05 39.41
N ARG A 324 13.07 6.13 38.11
CA ARG A 324 12.07 5.94 37.05
C ARG A 324 11.79 4.46 36.90
N THR A 325 10.54 4.12 37.16
CA THR A 325 10.05 2.75 37.16
C THR A 325 9.42 2.44 35.82
N PHE A 326 9.94 1.45 35.11
CA PHE A 326 9.31 0.90 33.93
C PHE A 326 8.28 -0.14 34.37
N ARG A 327 7.00 0.16 34.16
CA ARG A 327 5.92 -0.77 34.49
C ARG A 327 5.79 -1.84 33.40
N CYS A 328 5.58 -3.09 33.76
CA CYS A 328 5.06 -4.15 32.89
C CYS A 328 3.75 -4.65 33.53
N THR A 329 2.62 -4.38 32.89
CA THR A 329 1.33 -4.90 33.36
C THR A 329 1.11 -6.25 32.71
N MET A 330 1.11 -7.32 33.49
CA MET A 330 0.87 -8.68 33.02
C MET A 330 -0.63 -8.92 33.01
N SER A 331 -1.17 -9.23 31.84
CA SER A 331 -2.59 -9.49 31.62
C SER A 331 -2.74 -10.59 30.57
N ASP A 332 -3.94 -11.14 30.41
CA ASP A 332 -4.19 -12.13 29.36
C ASP A 332 -3.94 -11.57 27.95
N SER A 333 -4.02 -10.24 27.77
CA SER A 333 -3.81 -9.60 26.46
C SER A 333 -2.35 -9.59 25.99
N ASN A 334 -1.39 -9.77 26.89
CA ASN A 334 0.04 -9.80 26.57
C ASN A 334 0.75 -11.07 27.05
N LYS A 335 -0.01 -12.08 27.47
CA LYS A 335 0.47 -13.43 27.80
C LYS A 335 0.67 -14.25 26.52
N LEU A 336 1.83 -14.87 26.38
CA LEU A 336 2.26 -15.59 25.18
C LEU A 336 2.97 -16.90 25.55
N PRO A 337 2.83 -17.97 24.77
CA PRO A 337 3.63 -19.18 24.96
C PRO A 337 5.10 -18.92 24.64
N VAL A 338 5.99 -19.62 25.34
CA VAL A 338 7.44 -19.61 25.11
C VAL A 338 7.82 -20.52 23.97
N ASP A 339 7.31 -21.75 24.02
CA ASP A 339 7.68 -22.79 23.07
C ASP A 339 6.93 -22.61 21.75
N ALA A 340 7.63 -22.90 20.65
CA ALA A 340 7.00 -22.97 19.35
C ALA A 340 6.16 -24.25 19.25
N PRO A 341 5.06 -24.23 18.47
CA PRO A 341 4.32 -25.44 18.16
C PRO A 341 5.20 -26.48 17.44
N SER A 342 4.80 -27.75 17.46
CA SER A 342 5.49 -28.80 16.71
C SER A 342 5.48 -28.48 15.21
N GLN A 343 6.50 -28.94 14.50
CA GLN A 343 6.54 -28.85 13.04
C GLN A 343 6.24 -30.21 12.40
N ASP A 344 5.47 -30.20 11.31
CA ASP A 344 5.34 -31.36 10.43
C ASP A 344 6.60 -31.56 9.55
N ALA A 345 6.60 -32.62 8.74
CA ALA A 345 7.73 -32.97 7.88
C ALA A 345 8.01 -31.93 6.78
N GLU A 346 7.01 -31.14 6.44
CA GLU A 346 7.06 -30.06 5.45
C GLU A 346 7.43 -28.70 6.08
N GLY A 347 7.60 -28.64 7.41
CA GLY A 347 8.03 -27.46 8.16
C GLY A 347 6.88 -26.54 8.60
N TYR A 348 5.63 -26.97 8.53
CA TYR A 348 4.50 -26.22 9.08
C TYR A 348 4.47 -26.33 10.59
N TYR A 349 4.36 -25.19 11.27
CA TYR A 349 3.98 -25.15 12.67
C TYR A 349 2.52 -25.57 12.82
N GLU A 350 2.28 -26.67 13.52
CA GLU A 350 0.96 -27.26 13.73
C GLU A 350 0.19 -26.46 14.80
N ILE A 351 -1.00 -25.99 14.45
CA ILE A 351 -1.88 -25.23 15.34
C ILE A 351 -3.02 -26.14 15.78
N ASP A 352 -3.08 -26.46 17.06
CA ASP A 352 -4.14 -27.31 17.61
C ASP A 352 -4.82 -26.73 18.86
N SER A 353 -4.37 -25.55 19.29
CA SER A 353 -4.84 -24.85 20.48
C SER A 353 -4.96 -23.32 20.30
N TYR A 354 -5.60 -22.65 21.26
CA TYR A 354 -5.63 -21.18 21.33
C TYR A 354 -4.22 -20.60 21.58
N GLU A 355 -3.42 -21.30 22.37
CA GLU A 355 -2.06 -20.93 22.70
C GLU A 355 -1.17 -20.91 21.45
N ASP A 356 -1.30 -21.90 20.55
CA ASP A 356 -0.60 -21.89 19.27
C ASP A 356 -0.99 -20.68 18.40
N MET A 357 -2.26 -20.28 18.43
CA MET A 357 -2.73 -19.07 17.73
C MET A 357 -2.09 -17.79 18.28
N LEU A 358 -1.85 -17.70 19.60
CA LEU A 358 -1.10 -16.59 20.20
C LEU A 358 0.36 -16.59 19.72
N TRP A 359 0.96 -17.78 19.60
CA TRP A 359 2.32 -17.91 19.05
C TRP A 359 2.39 -17.43 17.59
N VAL A 360 1.40 -17.79 16.76
CA VAL A 360 1.31 -17.33 15.37
C VAL A 360 1.25 -15.80 15.30
N SER A 361 0.42 -15.16 16.12
CA SER A 361 0.28 -13.70 16.14
C SER A 361 1.60 -12.98 16.44
N GLU A 362 2.44 -13.52 17.32
CA GLU A 362 3.78 -12.95 17.62
C GLU A 362 4.82 -13.19 16.52
N ASN A 363 4.59 -14.21 15.69
CA ASN A 363 5.51 -14.59 14.61
C ASN A 363 4.97 -14.20 13.23
N ALA A 364 3.89 -13.43 13.19
CA ALA A 364 3.14 -13.09 11.99
C ALA A 364 4.01 -12.41 10.91
N THR A 365 5.12 -11.77 11.26
CA THR A 365 5.93 -10.97 10.31
C THR A 365 7.00 -11.76 9.55
N ASP A 366 7.23 -13.02 9.91
CA ASP A 366 8.26 -13.85 9.30
C ASP A 366 7.73 -14.58 8.05
N ALA A 367 8.05 -14.02 6.89
CA ALA A 367 7.63 -14.54 5.59
C ALA A 367 8.11 -15.99 5.30
N ALA A 368 9.11 -16.51 6.03
CA ALA A 368 9.58 -17.88 5.86
C ALA A 368 8.73 -18.91 6.61
N LYS A 369 7.91 -18.47 7.57
CA LYS A 369 7.10 -19.37 8.40
C LYS A 369 5.83 -19.82 7.70
N LYS A 370 5.48 -21.07 8.01
CA LYS A 370 4.26 -21.73 7.54
C LYS A 370 3.50 -22.28 8.73
N TYR A 371 2.20 -22.09 8.73
CA TYR A 371 1.32 -22.44 9.82
C TYR A 371 0.20 -23.33 9.30
N LYS A 372 -0.13 -24.40 10.04
CA LYS A 372 -1.17 -25.34 9.62
C LYS A 372 -2.04 -25.75 10.79
N MET A 373 -3.34 -25.50 10.70
CA MET A 373 -4.26 -26.03 11.69
C MET A 373 -4.42 -27.54 11.52
N THR A 374 -4.44 -28.26 12.64
CA THR A 374 -4.66 -29.70 12.69
C THR A 374 -5.95 -30.07 13.46
N LYS A 375 -6.60 -29.08 14.09
CA LYS A 375 -7.86 -29.20 14.81
C LYS A 375 -8.69 -27.93 14.68
N ASP A 376 -10.00 -28.06 14.93
CA ASP A 376 -10.88 -26.92 15.13
C ASP A 376 -10.53 -26.21 16.45
N ILE A 377 -10.62 -24.89 16.46
CA ILE A 377 -10.31 -24.03 17.61
C ILE A 377 -11.58 -23.31 18.06
N ASP A 378 -11.98 -23.52 19.30
CA ASP A 378 -13.10 -22.82 19.95
C ASP A 378 -12.56 -21.69 20.83
N MET A 379 -12.97 -20.46 20.52
CA MET A 379 -12.53 -19.23 21.19
C MET A 379 -13.50 -18.77 22.27
N THR A 380 -14.46 -19.62 22.68
CA THR A 380 -15.43 -19.29 23.73
C THR A 380 -14.74 -18.85 25.01
N GLY A 381 -15.10 -17.66 25.50
CA GLY A 381 -14.52 -17.06 26.70
C GLY A 381 -13.08 -16.55 26.53
N LYS A 382 -12.55 -16.54 25.30
CA LYS A 382 -11.24 -15.99 24.97
C LYS A 382 -11.40 -14.66 24.22
N ILE A 383 -10.54 -13.71 24.55
CA ILE A 383 -10.41 -12.46 23.80
C ILE A 383 -9.36 -12.69 22.72
N TYR A 384 -9.75 -12.52 21.45
CA TYR A 384 -8.88 -12.78 20.30
C TYR A 384 -8.09 -11.53 19.89
N THR A 385 -6.80 -11.73 19.65
CA THR A 385 -5.90 -10.73 19.07
C THR A 385 -5.64 -11.07 17.60
N PRO A 386 -5.96 -10.17 16.65
CA PRO A 386 -5.74 -10.41 15.22
C PRO A 386 -4.29 -10.80 14.88
N ILE A 387 -4.12 -11.78 13.99
CA ILE A 387 -2.81 -12.15 13.44
C ILE A 387 -2.36 -11.01 12.52
N GLY A 388 -1.18 -10.47 12.81
CA GLY A 388 -0.62 -9.33 12.11
C GLY A 388 -1.46 -8.06 12.30
N PHE A 389 -1.13 -7.23 13.29
CA PHE A 389 -1.95 -6.08 13.69
C PHE A 389 -1.13 -4.77 13.73
N GLY A 390 -1.70 -3.65 13.28
CA GLY A 390 -1.08 -2.33 13.43
C GLY A 390 -1.81 -1.49 14.47
N THR A 391 -1.38 -1.49 15.73
CA THR A 391 -2.03 -0.69 16.80
C THR A 391 -1.94 0.82 16.56
N ASN A 392 -1.01 1.26 15.72
CA ASN A 392 -0.83 2.66 15.31
C ASN A 392 -0.36 2.71 13.86
N TYR A 393 -1.26 2.71 12.88
CA TYR A 393 -0.93 3.20 11.53
C TYR A 393 -0.76 4.73 11.54
N THR A 394 0.23 5.21 12.29
CA THR A 394 0.86 6.52 12.14
C THR A 394 2.13 6.34 11.30
N GLU A 395 2.50 7.31 10.47
CA GLU A 395 3.71 7.25 9.63
C GLU A 395 4.92 6.75 10.44
N GLY A 396 5.47 5.59 10.04
CA GLY A 396 6.67 4.99 10.64
C GLY A 396 6.48 3.64 11.36
N ALA A 397 5.26 3.23 11.73
CA ALA A 397 5.03 2.02 12.55
C ALA A 397 4.38 0.83 11.79
N LYS A 398 4.91 0.48 10.60
CA LYS A 398 4.41 -0.63 9.75
C LYS A 398 4.79 -2.06 10.23
N ALA A 399 5.16 -2.25 11.49
CA ALA A 399 6.07 -3.34 11.85
C ALA A 399 5.46 -4.74 12.06
N GLN A 400 4.17 -4.97 11.78
CA GLN A 400 3.46 -6.19 12.21
C GLN A 400 2.48 -6.80 11.18
N GLU A 401 2.67 -6.58 9.88
CA GLU A 401 1.82 -7.20 8.84
C GLU A 401 2.08 -8.71 8.76
N PHE A 402 1.03 -9.52 8.60
CA PHE A 402 1.17 -10.97 8.41
C PHE A 402 1.90 -11.27 7.08
N ALA A 403 3.03 -11.96 7.18
CA ALA A 403 3.84 -12.46 6.09
C ALA A 403 4.04 -13.96 6.30
N GLY A 404 3.84 -14.75 5.26
CA GLY A 404 3.96 -16.21 5.31
C GLY A 404 2.72 -16.93 4.79
N GLU A 405 2.63 -18.21 5.11
CA GLU A 405 1.56 -19.12 4.65
C GLU A 405 0.76 -19.64 5.85
N PHE A 406 -0.55 -19.39 5.86
CA PHE A 406 -1.48 -19.95 6.84
C PHE A 406 -2.46 -20.91 6.14
N ASP A 407 -2.36 -22.20 6.45
CA ASP A 407 -3.24 -23.26 5.97
C ASP A 407 -4.18 -23.70 7.09
N GLY A 408 -5.48 -23.39 6.98
CA GLY A 408 -6.47 -23.82 7.95
C GLY A 408 -6.74 -25.32 7.95
N GLY A 409 -6.19 -26.10 7.01
CA GLY A 409 -6.37 -27.56 6.96
C GLY A 409 -7.82 -28.03 6.79
N GLY A 410 -8.75 -27.14 6.47
CA GLY A 410 -10.20 -27.37 6.44
C GLY A 410 -10.89 -27.22 7.81
N HIS A 411 -10.14 -26.82 8.84
CA HIS A 411 -10.60 -26.64 10.22
C HIS A 411 -11.25 -25.27 10.46
N THR A 412 -11.95 -25.17 11.58
CA THR A 412 -12.75 -24.01 11.97
C THR A 412 -12.17 -23.27 13.15
N ILE A 413 -12.07 -21.95 13.05
CA ILE A 413 -11.93 -21.04 14.20
C ILE A 413 -13.34 -20.52 14.53
N SER A 414 -13.83 -20.80 15.74
CA SER A 414 -15.22 -20.54 16.12
C SER A 414 -15.35 -19.67 17.37
N ASN A 415 -16.49 -18.98 17.50
CA ASN A 415 -16.89 -18.18 18.67
C ASN A 415 -15.89 -17.07 19.02
N VAL A 416 -15.39 -16.40 17.97
CA VAL A 416 -14.35 -15.38 18.09
C VAL A 416 -14.95 -14.09 18.61
N THR A 417 -14.48 -13.61 19.76
CA THR A 417 -14.69 -12.23 20.20
C THR A 417 -13.39 -11.47 20.05
N VAL A 418 -13.31 -10.58 19.05
CA VAL A 418 -12.10 -9.79 18.81
C VAL A 418 -11.97 -8.70 19.88
N ASN A 419 -10.77 -8.49 20.39
CA ASN A 419 -10.52 -7.50 21.45
C ASN A 419 -10.96 -6.09 21.01
N PRO A 420 -11.90 -5.45 21.74
CA PRO A 420 -12.47 -4.14 21.37
C PRO A 420 -11.46 -2.99 21.47
N SER A 421 -10.31 -3.20 22.10
CA SER A 421 -9.23 -2.22 22.21
C SER A 421 -8.47 -2.01 20.89
N TYR A 422 -8.61 -2.93 19.93
CA TYR A 422 -8.12 -2.74 18.57
C TYR A 422 -9.18 -2.02 17.75
N HIS A 423 -8.77 -0.91 17.13
CA HIS A 423 -9.68 -0.05 16.35
C HIS A 423 -9.23 0.10 14.88
N THR A 424 -8.13 -0.55 14.51
CA THR A 424 -7.49 -0.48 13.20
C THR A 424 -7.08 -1.88 12.79
N CYS A 425 -7.26 -2.24 11.51
CA CYS A 425 -6.87 -3.54 10.96
C CYS A 425 -7.46 -4.71 11.77
N VAL A 426 -8.78 -4.86 11.74
CA VAL A 426 -9.51 -5.88 12.52
C VAL A 426 -9.96 -7.03 11.61
N GLY A 427 -9.74 -8.26 12.07
CA GLY A 427 -10.18 -9.52 11.44
C GLY A 427 -9.52 -10.71 12.12
N ILE A 428 -9.66 -11.92 11.58
CA ILE A 428 -8.76 -13.04 11.95
C ILE A 428 -7.31 -12.60 11.68
N PHE A 429 -7.08 -12.04 10.50
CA PHE A 429 -5.86 -11.36 10.14
C PHE A 429 -6.11 -9.86 10.19
N GLY A 430 -5.30 -9.12 10.94
CA GLY A 430 -5.44 -7.68 11.02
C GLY A 430 -5.01 -7.01 9.71
N ALA A 431 -3.78 -7.27 9.29
CA ALA A 431 -3.19 -6.81 8.06
C ALA A 431 -2.32 -7.89 7.43
N THR A 432 -2.36 -8.02 6.11
CA THR A 432 -1.47 -8.91 5.34
C THR A 432 -0.42 -8.11 4.59
N LYS A 433 0.77 -8.70 4.42
CA LYS A 433 1.86 -8.18 3.60
C LYS A 433 1.77 -8.71 2.17
N SER A 434 2.46 -8.06 1.24
CA SER A 434 2.68 -8.60 -0.11
C SER A 434 3.28 -10.02 -0.05
N GLY A 435 2.67 -10.93 -0.81
CA GLY A 435 3.03 -12.35 -0.87
C GLY A 435 2.42 -13.23 0.23
N ALA A 436 1.63 -12.69 1.16
CA ALA A 436 0.95 -13.50 2.18
C ALA A 436 -0.07 -14.47 1.56
N VAL A 437 -0.13 -15.70 2.07
CA VAL A 437 -1.04 -16.77 1.59
C VAL A 437 -1.90 -17.25 2.75
N ILE A 438 -3.23 -17.23 2.57
CA ILE A 438 -4.21 -17.77 3.52
C ILE A 438 -5.10 -18.77 2.78
N LYS A 439 -5.22 -20.01 3.26
CA LYS A 439 -6.03 -21.02 2.57
C LYS A 439 -6.73 -22.02 3.48
N ASN A 440 -7.74 -22.72 2.95
CA ASN A 440 -8.42 -23.87 3.58
C ASN A 440 -8.95 -23.59 5.00
N LEU A 441 -9.54 -22.42 5.24
CA LEU A 441 -9.93 -21.98 6.58
C LEU A 441 -11.44 -21.82 6.71
N LYS A 442 -12.01 -22.22 7.86
CA LYS A 442 -13.38 -21.86 8.22
C LYS A 442 -13.38 -20.91 9.42
N VAL A 443 -14.25 -19.90 9.38
CA VAL A 443 -14.48 -18.95 10.47
C VAL A 443 -15.97 -18.95 10.81
N ALA A 444 -16.31 -19.17 12.08
CA ALA A 444 -17.70 -19.24 12.51
C ALA A 444 -17.96 -18.38 13.75
N ASN A 445 -19.09 -17.67 13.78
CA ASN A 445 -19.54 -16.88 14.92
C ASN A 445 -18.49 -15.84 15.37
N LEU A 446 -18.01 -15.03 14.44
CA LEU A 446 -17.09 -13.92 14.76
C LEU A 446 -17.89 -12.69 15.12
N THR A 447 -17.61 -12.13 16.30
CA THR A 447 -18.18 -10.85 16.75
C THR A 447 -17.07 -9.85 17.04
N TYR A 448 -17.25 -8.65 16.49
CA TYR A 448 -16.47 -7.48 16.85
C TYR A 448 -17.43 -6.34 17.15
N GLU A 449 -17.25 -5.71 18.30
CA GLU A 449 -17.97 -4.50 18.69
C GLU A 449 -16.97 -3.49 19.26
N SER A 450 -16.94 -2.29 18.68
CA SER A 450 -16.16 -1.19 19.24
C SER A 450 -16.97 0.08 19.37
N ASP A 451 -16.93 0.67 20.56
CA ASP A 451 -17.30 2.05 20.84
C ASP A 451 -16.01 2.87 20.95
N LEU A 452 -15.59 3.53 19.87
CA LEU A 452 -14.34 4.30 19.88
C LEU A 452 -14.48 5.55 20.77
N PRO A 453 -13.62 5.77 21.78
CA PRO A 453 -13.55 7.02 22.51
C PRO A 453 -13.07 8.17 21.60
N SER A 454 -13.58 9.39 21.80
CA SER A 454 -13.31 10.56 20.96
C SER A 454 -11.82 10.93 20.82
N GLU A 455 -10.98 10.50 21.75
CA GLU A 455 -9.54 10.78 21.80
C GLU A 455 -8.69 9.96 20.81
N LYS A 456 -9.25 8.91 20.18
CA LYS A 456 -8.60 8.11 19.12
C LYS A 456 -9.16 8.38 17.71
N ALA A 457 -9.85 9.51 17.55
CA ALA A 457 -10.53 9.96 16.33
C ALA A 457 -9.71 9.88 15.03
N GLY A 458 -8.39 10.16 15.10
CA GLY A 458 -7.50 10.29 13.94
C GLY A 458 -6.94 8.99 13.34
N GLN A 459 -7.29 7.82 13.87
CA GLN A 459 -6.77 6.55 13.35
C GLN A 459 -7.56 6.06 12.12
N ARG A 460 -6.91 5.34 11.20
CA ARG A 460 -7.58 4.66 10.07
C ARG A 460 -8.28 3.40 10.59
N LYS A 461 -9.47 3.09 10.07
CA LYS A 461 -10.34 2.06 10.67
C LYS A 461 -10.85 1.08 9.61
N TRP A 462 -10.16 -0.05 9.47
CA TRP A 462 -10.47 -1.10 8.49
C TRP A 462 -10.81 -2.41 9.19
N ILE A 463 -11.99 -2.95 8.90
CA ILE A 463 -12.57 -4.08 9.61
C ILE A 463 -13.07 -5.13 8.61
N GLY A 464 -12.59 -6.35 8.70
CA GLY A 464 -13.03 -7.50 7.92
C GLY A 464 -13.34 -8.70 8.81
N GLY A 465 -14.21 -9.60 8.37
CA GLY A 465 -14.38 -10.89 9.06
C GLY A 465 -13.12 -11.75 8.97
N LEU A 466 -12.44 -11.72 7.82
CA LEU A 466 -11.18 -12.44 7.59
C LEU A 466 -9.97 -11.51 7.69
N ILE A 467 -9.93 -10.43 6.91
CA ILE A 467 -8.76 -9.53 6.80
C ILE A 467 -9.17 -8.08 7.04
N GLY A 468 -8.54 -7.38 7.98
CA GLY A 468 -8.78 -5.93 8.15
C GLY A 468 -8.23 -5.10 6.98
N TYR A 469 -6.95 -5.28 6.67
CA TYR A 469 -6.21 -4.51 5.66
C TYR A 469 -5.34 -5.41 4.78
N ALA A 470 -5.67 -5.53 3.50
CA ALA A 470 -4.96 -6.37 2.55
C ALA A 470 -3.99 -5.54 1.69
N LEU A 471 -2.69 -5.82 1.80
CA LEU A 471 -1.67 -5.24 0.90
C LEU A 471 -1.64 -5.96 -0.46
N PRO A 472 -1.09 -5.27 -1.50
CA PRO A 472 -0.94 -5.85 -2.82
C PRO A 472 -0.20 -7.18 -2.83
N GLY A 473 -0.66 -8.16 -3.62
CA GLY A 473 -0.04 -9.49 -3.71
C GLY A 473 -0.52 -10.52 -2.68
N THR A 474 -1.47 -10.17 -1.80
CA THR A 474 -2.15 -11.13 -0.90
C THR A 474 -2.90 -12.19 -1.71
N THR A 475 -2.78 -13.46 -1.33
CA THR A 475 -3.51 -14.61 -1.91
C THR A 475 -4.39 -15.27 -0.85
N VAL A 476 -5.68 -15.42 -1.14
CA VAL A 476 -6.64 -16.12 -0.29
C VAL A 476 -7.38 -17.17 -1.10
N SER A 477 -7.45 -18.42 -0.62
CA SER A 477 -8.24 -19.47 -1.29
C SER A 477 -9.00 -20.39 -0.34
N ASP A 478 -10.16 -20.90 -0.77
CA ASP A 478 -10.86 -21.99 -0.06
C ASP A 478 -11.23 -21.63 1.39
N VAL A 479 -11.82 -20.44 1.58
CA VAL A 479 -12.19 -19.92 2.90
C VAL A 479 -13.71 -19.84 3.04
N ALA A 480 -14.27 -20.25 4.18
CA ALA A 480 -15.69 -20.12 4.47
C ALA A 480 -15.94 -19.38 5.78
N LEU A 481 -16.74 -18.32 5.72
CA LEU A 481 -17.16 -17.52 6.86
C LEU A 481 -18.64 -17.75 7.14
N THR A 482 -19.01 -17.92 8.42
CA THR A 482 -20.41 -18.06 8.84
C THR A 482 -20.70 -17.23 10.08
N ASN A 483 -21.84 -16.54 10.11
CA ASN A 483 -22.30 -15.74 11.24
C ASN A 483 -21.26 -14.68 11.67
N ILE A 484 -20.97 -13.74 10.79
CA ILE A 484 -19.99 -12.65 11.02
C ILE A 484 -20.75 -11.40 11.44
N SER A 485 -20.47 -10.85 12.62
CA SER A 485 -21.10 -9.63 13.15
C SER A 485 -20.05 -8.57 13.46
N LEU A 486 -20.03 -7.50 12.67
CA LEU A 486 -19.07 -6.41 12.77
C LEU A 486 -19.79 -5.10 13.09
N THR A 487 -19.60 -4.60 14.31
CA THR A 487 -20.21 -3.37 14.80
C THR A 487 -19.13 -2.34 15.10
N ALA A 488 -19.19 -1.21 14.42
CA ALA A 488 -18.32 -0.07 14.65
C ALA A 488 -19.14 1.18 14.95
N ASN A 489 -19.26 1.52 16.22
CA ASN A 489 -19.87 2.77 16.65
C ASN A 489 -18.76 3.82 16.79
N GLY A 490 -18.85 4.92 16.06
CA GLY A 490 -17.90 6.02 16.23
C GLY A 490 -18.32 7.35 15.62
N SER A 491 -17.67 8.38 16.14
CA SER A 491 -18.02 9.80 16.09
C SER A 491 -17.62 10.52 14.79
N LYS A 492 -18.15 11.74 14.69
CA LYS A 492 -18.01 12.81 13.67
C LYS A 492 -16.58 13.02 13.15
N GLU A 493 -16.14 12.30 12.11
CA GLU A 493 -14.77 12.43 11.58
C GLU A 493 -14.73 12.51 10.03
N SER A 494 -13.59 12.93 9.50
CA SER A 494 -13.30 13.04 8.05
C SER A 494 -13.31 11.68 7.33
N ALA A 495 -13.51 11.68 6.00
CA ALA A 495 -13.57 10.48 5.16
C ALA A 495 -12.31 9.60 5.22
N SER A 496 -11.15 10.19 5.53
CA SER A 496 -9.84 9.50 5.58
C SER A 496 -9.61 8.67 6.86
N THR A 497 -10.36 8.94 7.94
CA THR A 497 -10.26 8.26 9.26
C THR A 497 -11.55 7.54 9.64
N SER A 498 -12.46 7.38 8.68
CA SER A 498 -13.75 6.73 8.87
C SER A 498 -13.67 5.20 8.75
N TYR A 499 -14.64 4.50 9.35
CA TYR A 499 -14.72 3.04 9.32
C TYR A 499 -15.05 2.50 7.92
N ARG A 500 -14.24 1.56 7.44
CA ARG A 500 -14.48 0.75 6.24
C ARG A 500 -14.61 -0.71 6.66
N ILE A 501 -15.80 -1.29 6.46
CA ILE A 501 -16.16 -2.61 6.99
C ILE A 501 -16.58 -3.53 5.85
N GLY A 502 -15.89 -4.65 5.70
CA GLY A 502 -16.29 -5.74 4.81
C GLY A 502 -16.68 -6.99 5.59
N GLY A 503 -17.64 -7.76 5.10
CA GLY A 503 -17.94 -9.08 5.68
C GLY A 503 -16.75 -10.05 5.61
N VAL A 504 -15.89 -9.89 4.60
CA VAL A 504 -14.63 -10.67 4.46
C VAL A 504 -13.41 -9.76 4.67
N ILE A 505 -13.30 -8.64 3.95
CA ILE A 505 -12.10 -7.79 3.91
C ILE A 505 -12.43 -6.32 4.22
N GLY A 506 -11.72 -5.65 5.12
CA GLY A 506 -11.97 -4.22 5.40
C GLY A 506 -11.56 -3.30 4.25
N LEU A 507 -10.27 -3.29 3.91
CA LEU A 507 -9.70 -2.52 2.78
C LEU A 507 -8.71 -3.38 2.00
N MET A 508 -8.75 -3.26 0.67
CA MET A 508 -7.72 -3.73 -0.26
C MET A 508 -6.97 -2.51 -0.82
N GLU A 509 -5.69 -2.33 -0.49
CA GLU A 509 -4.92 -1.11 -0.78
C GLU A 509 -4.44 -1.01 -2.24
N LEU A 510 -4.46 0.21 -2.82
CA LEU A 510 -3.92 0.50 -4.15
C LEU A 510 -2.42 0.16 -4.25
N GLY A 511 -2.05 -0.65 -5.25
CA GLY A 511 -0.65 -1.00 -5.55
C GLY A 511 -0.38 -1.10 -7.04
N SER A 512 0.87 -0.81 -7.44
CA SER A 512 1.23 -0.53 -8.84
C SER A 512 1.89 -1.69 -9.61
N ALA A 513 1.93 -2.93 -9.10
CA ALA A 513 2.61 -4.03 -9.79
C ALA A 513 2.04 -5.45 -9.56
N GLU A 514 1.54 -5.77 -8.36
CA GLU A 514 1.15 -7.14 -8.01
C GLU A 514 -0.37 -7.31 -7.93
N VAL A 515 -0.87 -8.36 -8.59
CA VAL A 515 -2.30 -8.71 -8.60
C VAL A 515 -2.58 -9.68 -7.46
N SER A 516 -3.49 -9.33 -6.55
CA SER A 516 -3.97 -10.27 -5.54
C SER A 516 -4.92 -11.30 -6.13
N LEU A 517 -5.01 -12.47 -5.50
CA LEU A 517 -5.95 -13.52 -5.85
C LEU A 517 -6.84 -13.84 -4.65
N TYR A 518 -8.15 -13.78 -4.84
CA TYR A 518 -9.16 -14.18 -3.86
C TYR A 518 -10.06 -15.22 -4.53
N LYS A 519 -9.93 -16.49 -4.14
CA LYS A 519 -10.58 -17.60 -4.85
C LYS A 519 -11.41 -18.47 -3.90
N ASN A 520 -12.60 -18.90 -4.31
CA ASN A 520 -13.42 -19.84 -3.56
C ASN A 520 -13.64 -19.40 -2.09
N ILE A 521 -14.01 -18.13 -1.91
CA ILE A 521 -14.32 -17.56 -0.59
C ILE A 521 -15.83 -17.44 -0.44
N THR A 522 -16.38 -18.04 0.60
CA THR A 522 -17.82 -17.97 0.91
C THR A 522 -18.03 -17.24 2.22
N ALA A 523 -19.08 -16.40 2.31
CA ALA A 523 -19.52 -15.82 3.57
C ALA A 523 -21.05 -15.86 3.69
N ASP A 524 -21.56 -16.39 4.80
CA ASP A 524 -22.99 -16.58 5.05
C ASP A 524 -23.38 -16.01 6.42
N GLY A 525 -24.42 -15.17 6.45
CA GLY A 525 -24.91 -14.57 7.70
C GLY A 525 -23.99 -13.44 8.16
N VAL A 526 -23.83 -12.41 7.35
CA VAL A 526 -22.97 -11.26 7.65
C VAL A 526 -23.83 -10.11 8.17
N THR A 527 -23.52 -9.56 9.34
CA THR A 527 -24.16 -8.37 9.91
C THR A 527 -23.14 -7.26 10.08
N LEU A 528 -23.37 -6.12 9.42
CA LEU A 528 -22.48 -4.95 9.45
C LEU A 528 -23.25 -3.78 10.06
N THR A 529 -22.71 -3.16 11.11
CA THR A 529 -23.39 -2.06 11.82
C THR A 529 -22.46 -0.87 12.02
N GLY A 530 -22.86 0.30 11.52
CA GLY A 530 -22.10 1.55 11.61
C GLY A 530 -20.87 1.61 10.69
N GLY A 531 -20.50 2.80 10.21
CA GLY A 531 -19.32 3.03 9.36
C GLY A 531 -19.60 3.81 8.07
N TYR A 532 -18.53 4.26 7.42
CA TYR A 532 -18.54 5.10 6.23
C TYR A 532 -18.65 4.30 4.92
N ALA A 533 -17.94 3.16 4.85
CA ALA A 533 -18.01 2.26 3.71
C ALA A 533 -18.31 0.83 4.19
N LEU A 534 -19.40 0.23 3.70
CA LEU A 534 -19.87 -1.10 4.13
C LEU A 534 -20.04 -2.04 2.94
N GLY A 535 -19.52 -3.26 3.03
CA GLY A 535 -19.59 -4.22 1.92
C GLY A 535 -19.71 -5.68 2.36
N GLY A 536 -20.50 -6.48 1.64
CA GLY A 536 -20.64 -7.90 1.95
C GLY A 536 -19.31 -8.65 1.86
N PHE A 537 -18.53 -8.38 0.80
CA PHE A 537 -17.20 -8.97 0.63
C PHE A 537 -16.11 -8.04 1.14
N ALA A 538 -15.98 -6.85 0.56
CA ALA A 538 -14.97 -5.86 0.93
C ALA A 538 -15.57 -4.50 1.27
N GLY A 539 -15.07 -3.82 2.31
CA GLY A 539 -15.49 -2.47 2.67
C GLY A 539 -14.97 -1.40 1.70
N THR A 540 -13.78 -1.57 1.16
CA THR A 540 -13.22 -0.74 0.08
C THR A 540 -12.23 -1.54 -0.77
N MET A 541 -12.28 -1.34 -2.08
CA MET A 541 -11.36 -1.96 -3.04
C MET A 541 -10.62 -0.90 -3.85
N GLN A 542 -9.33 -0.71 -3.56
CA GLN A 542 -8.44 0.18 -4.31
C GLN A 542 -7.37 -0.59 -5.09
N GLN A 543 -7.26 -1.91 -4.89
CA GLN A 543 -6.23 -2.76 -5.47
C GLN A 543 -6.67 -3.45 -6.76
N ASN A 544 -5.73 -3.70 -7.68
CA ASN A 544 -5.88 -4.74 -8.71
C ASN A 544 -5.98 -6.13 -8.05
N ALA A 545 -7.12 -6.79 -8.22
CA ALA A 545 -7.36 -8.13 -7.67
C ALA A 545 -8.17 -9.00 -8.64
N ARG A 546 -7.88 -10.30 -8.63
CA ARG A 546 -8.70 -11.35 -9.25
C ARG A 546 -9.57 -11.97 -8.18
N ILE A 547 -10.89 -11.85 -8.33
CA ILE A 547 -11.86 -12.46 -7.41
C ILE A 547 -12.63 -13.53 -8.19
N GLU A 548 -12.45 -14.79 -7.81
CA GLU A 548 -12.90 -15.94 -8.57
C GLU A 548 -13.71 -16.88 -7.66
N GLU A 549 -14.89 -17.34 -8.09
CA GLU A 549 -15.65 -18.37 -7.36
C GLU A 549 -16.02 -17.96 -5.92
N CYS A 550 -16.11 -16.66 -5.63
CA CYS A 550 -16.47 -16.14 -4.30
C CYS A 550 -17.98 -15.82 -4.20
N SER A 551 -18.57 -16.03 -3.02
CA SER A 551 -19.97 -15.70 -2.74
C SER A 551 -20.17 -15.11 -1.34
N VAL A 552 -21.09 -14.16 -1.21
CA VAL A 552 -21.52 -13.63 0.10
C VAL A 552 -23.05 -13.57 0.13
N LYS A 553 -23.67 -14.16 1.15
CA LYS A 553 -25.13 -14.26 1.28
C LYS A 553 -25.61 -13.97 2.70
N ASN A 554 -26.91 -13.70 2.83
CA ASN A 554 -27.56 -13.33 4.10
C ASN A 554 -26.88 -12.14 4.78
N VAL A 555 -26.68 -11.05 4.02
CA VAL A 555 -26.04 -9.82 4.51
C VAL A 555 -27.09 -8.87 5.11
N THR A 556 -26.89 -8.47 6.36
CA THR A 556 -27.66 -7.43 7.07
C THR A 556 -26.78 -6.20 7.28
N ILE A 557 -27.18 -5.05 6.75
CA ILE A 557 -26.47 -3.78 6.95
C ILE A 557 -27.32 -2.84 7.79
N ARG A 558 -26.75 -2.28 8.85
CA ARG A 558 -27.40 -1.31 9.76
C ARG A 558 -26.60 -0.02 9.79
N HIS A 559 -27.09 1.00 9.10
CA HIS A 559 -26.47 2.33 9.10
C HIS A 559 -26.96 3.16 10.31
N LYS A 560 -26.04 3.88 10.97
CA LYS A 560 -26.36 4.92 11.96
C LYS A 560 -25.94 6.27 11.36
N ASN A 561 -26.78 7.31 11.47
CA ASN A 561 -26.50 8.65 10.92
C ASN A 561 -25.08 9.15 11.27
N GLN A 562 -24.16 9.14 10.30
CA GLN A 562 -22.85 9.77 10.41
C GLN A 562 -22.88 11.11 9.66
N ILE A 563 -22.54 12.19 10.34
CA ILE A 563 -22.40 13.53 9.74
C ILE A 563 -20.91 13.72 9.40
N LEU A 564 -20.58 13.82 8.11
CA LEU A 564 -19.24 14.17 7.62
C LEU A 564 -19.11 15.70 7.54
N TYR A 565 -18.02 16.26 8.09
CA TYR A 565 -17.64 17.67 7.91
C TYR A 565 -16.25 17.75 7.26
N GLY A 566 -16.17 18.53 6.17
CA GLY A 566 -14.96 19.24 5.75
C GLY A 566 -13.83 18.44 5.10
N GLU A 567 -13.84 18.39 3.77
CA GLU A 567 -12.62 18.61 2.98
C GLU A 567 -12.92 19.65 1.90
N THR A 568 -12.11 20.70 1.82
CA THR A 568 -12.27 21.88 0.96
C THR A 568 -12.04 21.62 -0.54
N SER A 569 -12.10 20.37 -0.97
CA SER A 569 -11.88 19.89 -2.35
C SER A 569 -13.04 19.08 -2.92
N TYR A 570 -14.09 18.81 -2.14
CA TYR A 570 -15.35 18.25 -2.62
C TYR A 570 -16.53 19.03 -2.02
N PRO A 571 -17.54 19.45 -2.81
CA PRO A 571 -18.56 20.38 -2.33
C PRO A 571 -19.37 19.78 -1.18
N ALA A 572 -19.42 20.53 -0.09
CA ALA A 572 -20.12 20.20 1.15
C ALA A 572 -21.64 20.13 0.94
N THR A 573 -22.22 18.93 0.90
CA THR A 573 -23.66 18.69 1.14
C THR A 573 -23.92 17.19 1.38
N GLY A 574 -24.70 16.87 2.42
CA GLY A 574 -25.45 15.61 2.56
C GLY A 574 -24.64 14.39 3.02
N GLY A 575 -25.16 13.63 4.00
CA GLY A 575 -24.54 12.37 4.42
C GLY A 575 -24.55 11.34 3.29
N TYR A 576 -23.37 10.94 2.83
CA TYR A 576 -23.22 9.90 1.82
C TYR A 576 -23.11 8.53 2.48
N VAL A 577 -23.94 7.58 2.03
CA VAL A 577 -23.84 6.15 2.33
C VAL A 577 -23.16 5.49 1.13
N TYR A 578 -21.97 4.92 1.30
CA TYR A 578 -21.22 4.23 0.25
C TYR A 578 -21.20 2.71 0.53
N ALA A 579 -21.99 1.91 -0.17
CA ALA A 579 -22.08 0.44 0.09
C ALA A 579 -21.63 -0.43 -1.10
N SER A 580 -20.40 -0.98 -1.19
CA SER A 580 -19.98 -1.82 -2.36
C SER A 580 -19.66 -3.28 -2.00
N SER A 581 -19.85 -4.12 -3.02
CA SER A 581 -19.68 -5.58 -3.12
C SER A 581 -20.87 -6.43 -2.65
N TYR A 582 -21.99 -6.31 -3.39
CA TYR A 582 -22.90 -7.44 -3.57
C TYR A 582 -22.20 -8.47 -4.46
N PHE A 583 -21.75 -9.60 -3.91
CA PHE A 583 -21.65 -10.82 -4.71
C PHE A 583 -23.05 -11.45 -4.73
N ALA A 584 -23.95 -10.92 -5.55
CA ALA A 584 -25.14 -11.64 -5.97
C ALA A 584 -24.81 -12.35 -7.28
N GLY A 585 -24.19 -13.51 -7.17
CA GLY A 585 -24.09 -14.43 -8.28
C GLY A 585 -24.44 -15.82 -7.78
N ASP A 586 -25.65 -16.27 -8.07
CA ASP A 586 -25.79 -17.67 -8.46
C ASP A 586 -25.77 -17.67 -9.99
N VAL A 587 -24.65 -18.09 -10.56
CA VAL A 587 -24.66 -18.59 -11.94
C VAL A 587 -25.42 -19.92 -11.89
N ASN A 588 -26.74 -19.79 -12.09
CA ASN A 588 -27.80 -20.78 -12.27
C ASN A 588 -28.75 -21.03 -11.06
N GLN A 589 -29.92 -20.38 -11.16
CA GLN A 589 -31.20 -20.68 -10.51
C GLN A 589 -31.22 -20.76 -8.96
N GLY A 590 -31.27 -19.61 -8.32
CA GLY A 590 -31.68 -19.44 -6.92
C GLY A 590 -32.46 -18.14 -6.73
N THR A 591 -33.63 -18.21 -6.12
CA THR A 591 -34.48 -17.04 -5.80
C THR A 591 -33.81 -16.21 -4.68
N ILE A 592 -33.65 -14.90 -4.86
CA ILE A 592 -33.19 -13.97 -3.81
C ILE A 592 -34.43 -13.42 -3.07
N ASP A 593 -34.65 -13.88 -1.84
CA ASP A 593 -35.60 -13.26 -0.90
C ASP A 593 -34.90 -12.13 -0.13
N ILE A 594 -35.15 -10.87 -0.50
CA ILE A 594 -34.78 -9.69 0.31
C ILE A 594 -35.93 -9.41 1.28
N THR A 595 -35.83 -9.84 2.54
CA THR A 595 -36.75 -9.38 3.59
C THR A 595 -36.09 -8.26 4.39
N CYS A 596 -36.40 -7.00 4.04
CA CYS A 596 -36.13 -5.85 4.89
C CYS A 596 -37.11 -5.87 6.08
N SER A 597 -36.87 -6.69 7.10
CA SER A 597 -37.62 -6.60 8.37
C SER A 597 -36.82 -5.76 9.37
N GLY A 598 -36.94 -4.44 9.24
CA GLY A 598 -36.45 -3.48 10.21
C GLY A 598 -37.51 -2.40 10.41
N GLU A 599 -38.21 -2.47 11.52
CA GLU A 599 -39.17 -1.47 11.98
C GLU A 599 -38.48 -0.11 12.06
N LEU A 600 -39.03 0.90 11.39
CA LEU A 600 -38.54 2.28 11.40
C LEU A 600 -38.87 2.88 12.77
N VAL A 601 -38.02 2.64 13.77
CA VAL A 601 -38.22 3.15 15.13
C VAL A 601 -37.98 4.67 15.16
N SER A 602 -39.09 5.39 14.99
CA SER A 602 -39.43 6.72 15.53
C SER A 602 -38.29 7.71 15.78
N GLY A 603 -38.19 8.70 14.88
CA GLY A 603 -37.57 9.99 15.15
C GLY A 603 -38.23 11.06 14.28
N THR A 604 -39.18 11.80 14.86
CA THR A 604 -39.93 12.90 14.21
C THR A 604 -38.99 14.02 13.73
N ASN A 605 -38.99 14.31 12.43
CA ASN A 605 -38.73 15.66 11.95
C ASN A 605 -40.01 16.20 11.27
N SER A 606 -40.45 17.37 11.74
CA SER A 606 -41.70 18.02 11.41
C SER A 606 -41.67 18.70 10.04
N ARG A 607 -42.87 18.83 9.47
CA ARG A 607 -43.22 19.33 8.14
C ARG A 607 -42.73 20.74 7.76
N GLU A 608 -42.12 21.48 8.69
CA GLU A 608 -41.54 22.82 8.40
C GLU A 608 -40.13 22.76 7.79
N ASP A 609 -39.40 21.64 7.91
CA ASP A 609 -38.12 21.44 7.20
C ASP A 609 -38.31 21.04 5.71
N LEU A 610 -39.55 20.87 5.25
CA LEU A 610 -39.90 20.50 3.87
C LEU A 610 -40.13 21.72 2.95
N ASP A 611 -40.37 22.92 3.49
CA ASP A 611 -40.72 24.10 2.67
C ASP A 611 -39.48 24.91 2.20
N GLY A 612 -38.27 24.49 2.57
CA GLY A 612 -37.00 25.05 2.05
C GLY A 612 -36.46 24.39 0.78
N LEU A 613 -37.07 23.30 0.30
CA LEU A 613 -36.65 22.53 -0.88
C LEU A 613 -37.47 22.81 -2.14
N GLY A 614 -38.39 23.78 -2.08
CA GLY A 614 -39.33 24.13 -3.15
C GLY A 614 -38.76 24.83 -4.39
N SER A 615 -37.44 24.82 -4.64
CA SER A 615 -36.85 25.40 -5.86
C SER A 615 -35.88 24.50 -6.62
N MET A 616 -35.90 23.18 -6.39
CA MET A 616 -35.16 22.22 -7.24
C MET A 616 -36.12 21.14 -7.73
N TYR A 617 -36.93 21.49 -8.71
CA TYR A 617 -37.82 20.56 -9.41
C TYR A 617 -37.05 19.83 -10.52
N GLU A 618 -37.39 18.54 -10.65
CA GLU A 618 -37.04 17.57 -11.71
C GLU A 618 -35.79 16.69 -11.52
N SER A 619 -35.93 15.68 -10.66
CA SER A 619 -35.74 14.27 -11.08
C SER A 619 -36.33 13.35 -10.02
N THR A 620 -36.99 12.29 -10.48
CA THR A 620 -37.63 11.24 -9.67
C THR A 620 -36.56 10.33 -9.05
N TRP A 621 -36.43 10.31 -7.73
CA TRP A 621 -35.54 9.40 -7.01
C TRP A 621 -36.38 8.37 -6.24
N ASP A 622 -36.73 7.28 -6.93
CA ASP A 622 -36.92 6.00 -6.24
C ASP A 622 -35.57 5.58 -5.64
N ILE A 623 -35.58 5.12 -4.39
CA ILE A 623 -34.40 4.75 -3.61
C ILE A 623 -33.63 3.63 -4.33
N GLN A 624 -32.55 4.00 -5.03
CA GLN A 624 -31.62 3.07 -5.68
C GLN A 624 -30.52 2.66 -4.69
N PRO A 625 -30.22 1.36 -4.50
CA PRO A 625 -29.11 0.89 -3.68
C PRO A 625 -27.75 1.16 -4.37
N TYR A 626 -27.01 2.16 -3.91
CA TYR A 626 -25.66 2.52 -4.39
C TYR A 626 -24.57 2.03 -3.42
N VAL A 627 -23.74 1.04 -3.79
CA VAL A 627 -22.38 1.05 -4.43
C VAL A 627 -21.34 1.94 -3.71
N GLY A 628 -20.37 1.31 -3.04
CA GLY A 628 -19.21 1.91 -2.38
C GLY A 628 -18.03 2.15 -3.32
N GLU A 629 -16.93 2.64 -2.77
CA GLU A 629 -15.82 3.24 -3.52
C GLU A 629 -15.02 2.19 -4.32
N LEU A 630 -15.25 2.14 -5.65
CA LEU A 630 -14.50 1.32 -6.61
C LEU A 630 -13.50 2.21 -7.36
N CYS A 631 -12.22 2.15 -6.95
CA CYS A 631 -11.14 2.94 -7.53
C CYS A 631 -10.18 2.09 -8.38
N ILE A 632 -10.73 1.18 -9.19
CA ILE A 632 -9.93 0.27 -10.05
C ILE A 632 -10.20 0.54 -11.54
N SER A 633 -9.18 0.39 -12.38
CA SER A 633 -9.27 0.61 -13.82
C SER A 633 -9.90 -0.58 -14.58
N THR A 634 -9.89 -1.77 -13.99
CA THR A 634 -10.46 -3.00 -14.58
C THR A 634 -10.88 -3.96 -13.47
N LEU A 635 -12.14 -4.42 -13.46
CA LEU A 635 -12.64 -5.50 -12.62
C LEU A 635 -12.92 -6.72 -13.51
N THR A 636 -12.42 -7.91 -13.18
CA THR A 636 -12.77 -9.14 -13.91
C THR A 636 -13.56 -10.07 -12.99
N LEU A 637 -14.81 -10.36 -13.34
CA LEU A 637 -15.70 -11.26 -12.61
C LEU A 637 -15.92 -12.51 -13.46
N ASN A 638 -15.53 -13.68 -12.97
CA ASN A 638 -15.66 -14.97 -13.68
C ASN A 638 -15.01 -14.98 -15.09
N GLY A 639 -13.93 -14.21 -15.29
CA GLY A 639 -13.26 -14.08 -16.58
C GLY A 639 -13.79 -12.96 -17.49
N GLU A 640 -14.85 -12.24 -17.08
CA GLU A 640 -15.43 -11.12 -17.84
C GLU A 640 -15.09 -9.77 -17.22
N ALA A 641 -14.70 -8.79 -18.04
CA ALA A 641 -14.36 -7.44 -17.58
C ALA A 641 -15.63 -6.60 -17.32
N LEU A 642 -15.78 -6.08 -16.10
CA LEU A 642 -16.79 -5.10 -15.70
C LEU A 642 -16.16 -3.69 -15.76
N SER A 643 -16.70 -2.81 -16.61
CA SER A 643 -16.27 -1.40 -16.71
C SER A 643 -17.35 -0.45 -16.15
N ARG A 644 -16.93 0.59 -15.42
CA ARG A 644 -17.83 1.64 -14.92
C ARG A 644 -18.22 2.57 -16.07
N LYS A 645 -19.52 2.81 -16.27
CA LYS A 645 -20.01 3.87 -17.17
C LYS A 645 -19.55 5.25 -16.70
N VAL A 646 -18.80 5.95 -17.53
CA VAL A 646 -18.22 7.27 -17.27
C VAL A 646 -19.06 8.33 -17.97
N GLU A 647 -19.71 9.20 -17.21
CA GLU A 647 -20.34 10.39 -17.78
C GLU A 647 -19.29 11.47 -18.07
N VAL A 648 -19.34 12.06 -19.26
CA VAL A 648 -18.44 13.14 -19.69
C VAL A 648 -19.25 14.35 -20.17
N ALA A 649 -18.87 15.52 -19.67
CA ALA A 649 -19.52 16.79 -19.98
C ALA A 649 -18.56 17.82 -20.60
N THR A 650 -17.27 17.50 -20.71
CA THR A 650 -16.26 18.36 -21.34
C THR A 650 -15.44 17.64 -22.43
N PRO A 651 -14.95 18.37 -23.45
CA PRO A 651 -14.09 17.81 -24.50
C PRO A 651 -12.81 17.15 -23.97
N GLU A 652 -12.20 17.74 -22.93
CA GLU A 652 -10.97 17.24 -22.32
C GLU A 652 -11.19 15.89 -21.62
N GLU A 653 -12.30 15.73 -20.90
CA GLU A 653 -12.67 14.47 -20.25
C GLU A 653 -12.89 13.34 -21.27
N LEU A 654 -13.60 13.63 -22.36
CA LEU A 654 -13.82 12.66 -23.43
C LEU A 654 -12.51 12.26 -24.09
N ALA A 655 -11.68 13.24 -24.49
CA ALA A 655 -10.40 12.97 -25.14
C ALA A 655 -9.44 12.18 -24.25
N ALA A 656 -9.31 12.56 -22.98
CA ALA A 656 -8.46 11.86 -22.01
C ALA A 656 -8.96 10.42 -21.75
N THR A 657 -10.28 10.22 -21.64
CA THR A 657 -10.87 8.91 -21.37
C THR A 657 -10.67 7.95 -22.54
N LEU A 658 -10.94 8.39 -23.77
CA LEU A 658 -10.75 7.60 -24.99
C LEU A 658 -9.28 7.19 -25.20
N ALA A 659 -8.35 8.08 -24.88
CA ALA A 659 -6.92 7.85 -25.10
C ALA A 659 -6.23 7.00 -24.01
N SER A 660 -6.73 7.00 -22.78
CA SER A 660 -6.03 6.38 -21.63
C SER A 660 -6.64 5.08 -21.12
N ARG A 661 -7.96 4.85 -21.29
CA ARG A 661 -8.62 3.67 -20.70
C ARG A 661 -9.78 3.04 -21.50
N GLY A 662 -10.53 3.81 -22.30
CA GLY A 662 -11.76 3.31 -22.93
C GLY A 662 -12.89 3.00 -21.92
N GLY A 663 -13.66 1.93 -22.18
CA GLY A 663 -14.80 1.48 -21.37
C GLY A 663 -16.16 2.02 -21.82
N GLU A 664 -17.19 1.90 -20.97
CA GLU A 664 -18.49 2.55 -21.21
C GLU A 664 -18.42 4.05 -20.92
N ILE A 665 -18.77 4.89 -21.90
CA ILE A 665 -18.72 6.35 -21.82
C ILE A 665 -20.08 6.91 -22.23
N ALA A 666 -20.64 7.82 -21.44
CA ALA A 666 -21.88 8.54 -21.76
C ALA A 666 -21.62 10.04 -21.91
N VAL A 667 -21.96 10.59 -23.07
CA VAL A 667 -21.90 12.03 -23.33
C VAL A 667 -23.18 12.67 -22.84
N THR A 668 -23.07 13.57 -21.86
CA THR A 668 -24.22 14.21 -21.20
C THR A 668 -24.37 15.70 -21.53
N ALA A 669 -23.44 16.28 -22.29
CA ALA A 669 -23.46 17.66 -22.74
C ALA A 669 -22.92 17.79 -24.18
N ASP A 670 -23.12 18.96 -24.80
CA ASP A 670 -22.50 19.28 -26.08
C ASP A 670 -20.99 19.45 -25.93
N LEU A 671 -20.23 18.77 -26.79
CA LEU A 671 -18.77 18.73 -26.74
C LEU A 671 -18.18 19.30 -28.04
N ASP A 672 -17.33 20.30 -27.92
CA ASP A 672 -16.56 20.84 -29.04
C ASP A 672 -15.10 20.38 -28.99
N LEU A 673 -14.75 19.41 -29.83
CA LEU A 673 -13.37 18.91 -29.98
C LEU A 673 -12.60 19.65 -31.07
N THR A 674 -13.13 20.67 -31.73
CA THR A 674 -12.46 21.28 -32.90
C THR A 674 -11.02 21.71 -32.61
N ALA A 675 -10.77 22.29 -31.43
CA ALA A 675 -9.46 22.72 -30.94
C ALA A 675 -8.59 21.61 -30.31
N ALA A 676 -9.15 20.43 -30.01
CA ALA A 676 -8.43 19.34 -29.36
C ALA A 676 -7.35 18.73 -30.28
N GLN A 677 -6.45 17.91 -29.76
CA GLN A 677 -5.63 17.04 -30.62
C GLN A 677 -6.50 15.92 -31.22
N ALA A 678 -6.00 15.26 -32.27
CA ALA A 678 -6.64 14.05 -32.79
C ALA A 678 -6.77 13.01 -31.68
N VAL A 679 -7.98 12.51 -31.45
CA VAL A 679 -8.28 11.54 -30.41
C VAL A 679 -8.08 10.15 -30.98
N GLN A 680 -7.21 9.38 -30.34
CA GLN A 680 -6.94 7.99 -30.70
C GLN A 680 -7.74 7.08 -29.76
N VAL A 681 -8.59 6.23 -30.32
CA VAL A 681 -9.31 5.20 -29.56
C VAL A 681 -8.46 3.93 -29.60
N ASN A 682 -7.69 3.74 -28.53
CA ASN A 682 -6.72 2.65 -28.41
C ASN A 682 -7.21 1.48 -27.53
N TYR A 683 -8.36 1.65 -26.86
CA TYR A 683 -8.95 0.68 -25.95
C TYR A 683 -10.41 0.39 -26.31
N PRO A 684 -10.93 -0.82 -26.06
CA PRO A 684 -12.33 -1.15 -26.28
C PRO A 684 -13.27 -0.14 -25.60
N THR A 685 -14.22 0.40 -26.35
CA THR A 685 -15.04 1.55 -25.93
C THR A 685 -16.49 1.42 -26.41
N VAL A 686 -17.43 1.72 -25.51
CA VAL A 686 -18.84 1.97 -25.86
C VAL A 686 -19.16 3.43 -25.59
N LEU A 687 -19.26 4.25 -26.63
CA LEU A 687 -19.59 5.67 -26.57
C LEU A 687 -21.10 5.87 -26.78
N THR A 688 -21.82 6.17 -25.71
CA THR A 688 -23.26 6.48 -25.73
C THR A 688 -23.46 7.99 -25.85
N LEU A 689 -24.09 8.44 -26.93
CA LEU A 689 -24.49 9.82 -27.14
C LEU A 689 -25.85 10.05 -26.49
N GLY A 690 -25.90 10.91 -25.46
CA GLY A 690 -27.14 11.30 -24.81
C GLY A 690 -28.13 11.93 -25.81
N GLN A 691 -29.43 11.79 -25.56
CA GLN A 691 -30.45 12.35 -26.43
C GLN A 691 -30.27 13.87 -26.57
N GLY A 692 -30.18 14.35 -27.81
CA GLY A 692 -30.00 15.77 -28.11
C GLY A 692 -28.58 16.31 -27.88
N THR A 693 -27.63 15.48 -27.43
CA THR A 693 -26.23 15.90 -27.30
C THR A 693 -25.51 15.90 -28.64
N LYS A 694 -24.52 16.77 -28.78
CA LYS A 694 -23.73 16.93 -30.00
C LYS A 694 -22.23 16.92 -29.73
N ILE A 695 -21.50 16.08 -30.46
CA ILE A 695 -20.04 16.12 -30.56
C ILE A 695 -19.65 16.85 -31.85
N THR A 696 -18.97 17.99 -31.73
CA THR A 696 -18.43 18.74 -32.87
C THR A 696 -16.95 18.43 -33.05
N VAL A 697 -16.54 18.01 -34.24
CA VAL A 697 -15.15 17.63 -34.56
C VAL A 697 -14.61 18.46 -35.72
N SER A 698 -13.31 18.75 -35.69
CA SER A 698 -12.58 19.22 -36.86
C SER A 698 -12.10 18.04 -37.73
N SER A 699 -11.41 18.34 -38.83
CA SER A 699 -10.95 17.32 -39.77
C SER A 699 -10.14 16.21 -39.09
N ASN A 700 -10.54 14.95 -39.29
CA ASN A 700 -9.79 13.74 -38.91
C ASN A 700 -9.59 13.54 -37.40
N LYS A 701 -10.65 13.80 -36.62
CA LYS A 701 -10.53 13.86 -35.16
C LYS A 701 -10.65 12.53 -34.43
N LEU A 702 -11.60 11.66 -34.78
CA LEU A 702 -11.78 10.38 -34.10
C LEU A 702 -11.15 9.26 -34.93
N ASN A 703 -9.99 8.78 -34.48
CA ASN A 703 -9.23 7.73 -35.14
C ASN A 703 -9.31 6.45 -34.30
N ASN A 704 -10.01 5.43 -34.83
CA ASN A 704 -10.21 4.16 -34.16
C ASN A 704 -9.13 3.13 -34.53
N TYR A 705 -8.46 2.63 -33.51
CA TYR A 705 -7.48 1.54 -33.59
C TYR A 705 -7.89 0.32 -32.74
N SER A 706 -9.12 0.30 -32.20
CA SER A 706 -9.61 -0.72 -31.26
C SER A 706 -11.07 -1.13 -31.57
N ASP A 707 -11.77 -1.69 -30.59
CA ASP A 707 -13.20 -1.98 -30.65
C ASP A 707 -14.01 -0.76 -30.20
N LEU A 708 -14.68 -0.07 -31.13
CA LEU A 708 -15.49 1.10 -30.83
C LEU A 708 -16.96 0.85 -31.18
N THR A 709 -17.85 1.01 -30.20
CA THR A 709 -19.29 1.09 -30.41
C THR A 709 -19.77 2.51 -30.17
N VAL A 710 -20.47 3.11 -31.12
CA VAL A 710 -21.15 4.41 -30.96
C VAL A 710 -22.65 4.15 -30.92
N SER A 711 -23.33 4.61 -29.87
CA SER A 711 -24.77 4.37 -29.70
C SER A 711 -25.53 5.59 -29.20
N GLY A 712 -26.87 5.56 -29.28
CA GLY A 712 -27.76 6.57 -28.69
C GLY A 712 -28.20 7.67 -29.66
N LEU A 713 -29.18 8.47 -29.24
CA LEU A 713 -29.92 9.43 -30.07
C LEU A 713 -29.23 10.81 -30.22
N GLY A 714 -27.94 10.90 -29.94
CA GLY A 714 -27.15 12.12 -30.14
C GLY A 714 -26.50 12.20 -31.52
N SER A 715 -25.68 13.23 -31.74
CA SER A 715 -25.07 13.51 -33.03
C SER A 715 -23.55 13.74 -32.99
N ILE A 716 -22.87 13.42 -34.09
CA ILE A 716 -21.48 13.80 -34.36
C ILE A 716 -21.47 14.64 -35.63
N THR A 717 -20.93 15.85 -35.57
CA THR A 717 -20.90 16.80 -36.70
C THR A 717 -19.50 17.34 -36.93
N GLY A 718 -19.13 17.57 -38.17
CA GLY A 718 -17.83 18.17 -38.49
C GLY A 718 -17.55 18.31 -39.98
N ASP A 719 -16.38 18.86 -40.30
CA ASP A 719 -16.03 19.19 -41.68
C ASP A 719 -15.60 17.96 -42.49
N TYR A 720 -14.75 17.08 -41.94
CA TYR A 720 -14.14 15.99 -42.69
C TYR A 720 -13.76 14.76 -41.86
N GLY A 721 -14.26 13.59 -42.27
CA GLY A 721 -13.83 12.28 -41.78
C GLY A 721 -14.09 12.14 -40.29
N LEU A 722 -15.37 12.14 -39.90
CA LEU A 722 -15.81 12.18 -38.50
C LEU A 722 -15.23 11.01 -37.71
N ILE A 723 -15.34 9.80 -38.27
CA ILE A 723 -14.75 8.58 -37.71
C ILE A 723 -13.91 7.89 -38.78
N ARG A 724 -12.64 7.64 -38.45
CA ARG A 724 -11.74 6.79 -39.23
C ARG A 724 -11.54 5.45 -38.53
N ASN A 725 -11.84 4.38 -39.23
CA ASN A 725 -11.56 3.03 -38.77
C ASN A 725 -10.35 2.48 -39.51
N TYR A 726 -9.34 1.98 -38.78
CA TYR A 726 -8.09 1.47 -39.36
C TYR A 726 -8.06 -0.06 -39.40
N ALA A 727 -7.10 -0.62 -40.15
CA ALA A 727 -6.87 -2.06 -40.21
C ALA A 727 -6.67 -2.67 -38.80
N GLY A 728 -7.35 -3.78 -38.54
CA GLY A 728 -7.38 -4.45 -37.23
C GLY A 728 -8.40 -3.89 -36.22
N ALA A 729 -9.08 -2.79 -36.53
CA ALA A 729 -10.08 -2.17 -35.66
C ALA A 729 -11.53 -2.54 -36.07
N ASN A 730 -12.41 -2.60 -35.07
CA ASN A 730 -13.85 -2.83 -35.25
C ASN A 730 -14.63 -1.57 -34.88
N LEU A 731 -15.53 -1.13 -35.76
CA LEU A 731 -16.48 -0.05 -35.50
C LEU A 731 -17.91 -0.57 -35.62
N THR A 732 -18.71 -0.35 -34.59
CA THR A 732 -20.16 -0.54 -34.61
C THR A 732 -20.85 0.79 -34.38
N ILE A 733 -21.83 1.17 -35.19
CA ILE A 733 -22.73 2.28 -34.90
C ILE A 733 -24.14 1.73 -34.82
N ASP A 734 -24.84 2.01 -33.72
CA ASP A 734 -26.16 1.45 -33.40
C ASP A 734 -27.02 2.49 -32.64
N GLY A 735 -28.30 2.21 -32.40
CA GLY A 735 -29.12 2.94 -31.43
C GLY A 735 -29.51 4.37 -31.84
N GLY A 736 -29.56 4.68 -33.15
CA GLY A 736 -30.12 5.93 -33.66
C GLY A 736 -29.15 7.11 -33.81
N ALA A 737 -27.84 6.88 -33.71
CA ALA A 737 -26.85 7.95 -33.81
C ALA A 737 -26.89 8.65 -35.17
N THR A 738 -26.70 9.98 -35.16
CA THR A 738 -26.69 10.81 -36.38
C THR A 738 -25.31 11.39 -36.66
N LEU A 739 -24.78 11.20 -37.88
CA LEU A 739 -23.49 11.73 -38.32
C LEU A 739 -23.71 12.75 -39.45
N GLU A 740 -23.15 13.95 -39.32
CA GLU A 740 -23.38 15.05 -40.27
C GLU A 740 -22.10 15.75 -40.72
N THR A 741 -21.95 15.95 -42.03
CA THR A 741 -20.85 16.73 -42.62
C THR A 741 -21.35 17.77 -43.60
N THR A 742 -20.61 18.87 -43.73
CA THR A 742 -21.00 20.03 -44.56
C THR A 742 -20.02 20.35 -45.70
N ASN A 743 -18.81 19.79 -45.68
CA ASN A 743 -17.78 20.07 -46.68
C ASN A 743 -17.97 19.24 -47.96
N ASN A 744 -18.34 19.87 -49.07
CA ASN A 744 -18.62 19.20 -50.34
C ASN A 744 -17.39 18.73 -51.13
N GLN A 745 -16.16 19.04 -50.69
CA GLN A 745 -14.92 18.61 -51.34
C GLN A 745 -14.34 17.33 -50.74
N GLN A 746 -14.63 17.08 -49.45
CA GLN A 746 -14.01 15.96 -48.75
C GLN A 746 -14.89 15.40 -47.61
N GLY A 747 -15.91 16.11 -47.14
CA GLY A 747 -16.68 15.85 -45.92
C GLY A 747 -17.32 14.47 -45.83
N SER A 748 -16.54 13.49 -45.38
CA SER A 748 -16.98 12.10 -45.26
C SER A 748 -17.45 11.79 -43.85
N GLY A 749 -18.55 11.07 -43.71
CA GLY A 749 -19.05 10.62 -42.40
C GLY A 749 -18.12 9.56 -41.81
N ILE A 750 -18.05 8.40 -42.47
CA ILE A 750 -17.27 7.25 -42.03
C ILE A 750 -16.25 6.87 -43.11
N LEU A 751 -14.99 6.69 -42.69
CA LEU A 751 -13.92 6.21 -43.56
C LEU A 751 -13.35 4.91 -42.97
N ASN A 752 -13.59 3.78 -43.64
CA ASN A 752 -13.01 2.49 -43.27
C ASN A 752 -11.77 2.19 -44.11
N ASN A 753 -10.60 2.17 -43.48
CA ASN A 753 -9.29 1.95 -44.09
C ASN A 753 -8.74 0.58 -43.69
N GLY A 754 -9.42 -0.49 -44.13
CA GLY A 754 -8.99 -1.88 -43.90
C GLY A 754 -9.51 -2.55 -42.63
N GLY A 755 -10.34 -1.88 -41.83
CA GLY A 755 -10.97 -2.46 -40.64
C GLY A 755 -12.33 -3.09 -40.91
N LYS A 756 -13.05 -3.46 -39.84
CA LYS A 756 -14.42 -3.97 -39.92
C LYS A 756 -15.42 -2.94 -39.39
N VAL A 757 -16.49 -2.68 -40.15
CA VAL A 757 -17.55 -1.75 -39.79
C VAL A 757 -18.90 -2.43 -39.86
N VAL A 758 -19.71 -2.25 -38.82
CA VAL A 758 -21.12 -2.67 -38.76
C VAL A 758 -21.98 -1.46 -38.47
N LEU A 759 -22.97 -1.20 -39.32
CA LEU A 759 -23.91 -0.08 -39.20
C LEU A 759 -25.31 -0.63 -38.99
N GLU A 760 -25.86 -0.35 -37.81
CA GLU A 760 -27.20 -0.67 -37.33
C GLU A 760 -27.93 0.65 -37.08
N ASP A 761 -29.19 0.77 -37.52
CA ASP A 761 -30.11 1.86 -37.14
C ASP A 761 -29.50 3.26 -36.98
N CYS A 762 -28.70 3.73 -37.95
CA CYS A 762 -28.04 5.05 -37.89
C CYS A 762 -28.44 5.96 -39.05
N THR A 763 -28.19 7.27 -38.89
CA THR A 763 -28.37 8.27 -39.96
C THR A 763 -27.04 8.93 -40.28
N VAL A 764 -26.63 8.94 -41.55
CA VAL A 764 -25.43 9.63 -42.01
C VAL A 764 -25.78 10.58 -43.15
N ASN A 765 -25.70 11.89 -42.87
CA ASN A 765 -25.93 12.96 -43.84
C ASN A 765 -24.61 13.60 -44.21
N ALA A 766 -24.07 13.23 -45.38
CA ALA A 766 -22.75 13.68 -45.80
C ALA A 766 -22.78 14.68 -46.96
N ALA A 767 -21.87 15.63 -46.93
CA ALA A 767 -21.60 16.49 -48.09
C ALA A 767 -20.70 15.82 -49.15
N PHE A 768 -20.00 14.72 -48.77
CA PHE A 768 -19.17 13.89 -49.65
C PHE A 768 -19.56 12.40 -49.52
N TYR A 769 -18.66 11.49 -49.11
CA TYR A 769 -19.03 10.10 -48.83
C TYR A 769 -19.81 9.98 -47.51
N ALA A 770 -20.98 9.35 -47.50
CA ALA A 770 -21.57 8.93 -46.22
C ALA A 770 -20.69 7.84 -45.60
N VAL A 771 -20.32 6.84 -46.42
CA VAL A 771 -19.37 5.79 -46.04
C VAL A 771 -18.43 5.51 -47.22
N ALA A 772 -17.12 5.55 -46.97
CA ALA A 772 -16.12 5.00 -47.88
C ALA A 772 -15.47 3.77 -47.25
N ASN A 773 -15.62 2.61 -47.89
CA ASN A 773 -14.99 1.36 -47.51
C ASN A 773 -13.83 1.05 -48.48
N GLN A 774 -12.62 0.94 -47.95
CA GLN A 774 -11.41 0.77 -48.75
C GLN A 774 -10.30 0.01 -48.01
N GLY A 775 -9.23 -0.34 -48.73
CA GLY A 775 -8.01 -0.89 -48.14
C GLY A 775 -8.15 -2.30 -47.57
N GLY A 776 -9.02 -3.13 -48.14
CA GLY A 776 -9.31 -4.49 -47.66
C GLY A 776 -10.35 -4.50 -46.52
N GLY A 777 -11.14 -3.43 -46.39
CA GLY A 777 -12.11 -3.27 -45.32
C GLY A 777 -13.40 -4.08 -45.53
N SER A 778 -14.04 -4.46 -44.42
CA SER A 778 -15.36 -5.10 -44.41
C SER A 778 -16.41 -4.13 -43.88
N LEU A 779 -17.52 -3.96 -44.59
CA LEU A 779 -18.67 -3.15 -44.20
C LEU A 779 -19.95 -4.00 -44.23
N ILE A 780 -20.71 -3.98 -43.14
CA ILE A 780 -22.06 -4.55 -43.07
C ILE A 780 -23.05 -3.44 -42.70
N VAL A 781 -24.12 -3.32 -43.46
CA VAL A 781 -25.22 -2.36 -43.22
C VAL A 781 -26.51 -3.13 -43.04
N ASN A 782 -27.06 -3.12 -41.82
CA ASN A 782 -28.23 -3.90 -41.44
C ASN A 782 -29.52 -3.08 -41.37
N ASN A 783 -29.40 -1.77 -41.19
CA ASN A 783 -30.47 -0.79 -41.34
C ASN A 783 -29.84 0.63 -41.36
N GLY A 784 -30.64 1.66 -41.66
CA GLY A 784 -30.22 3.05 -41.55
C GLY A 784 -30.49 3.91 -42.78
N LYS A 785 -30.19 5.20 -42.65
CA LYS A 785 -30.42 6.22 -43.67
C LYS A 785 -29.13 6.93 -44.03
N PHE A 786 -28.79 6.92 -45.31
CA PHE A 786 -27.53 7.46 -45.81
C PHE A 786 -27.83 8.45 -46.93
N SER A 787 -27.32 9.68 -46.80
CA SER A 787 -27.47 10.70 -47.83
C SER A 787 -26.14 11.33 -48.22
N SER A 788 -26.02 11.68 -49.50
CA SER A 788 -24.89 12.44 -50.04
C SER A 788 -25.35 13.51 -51.02
N THR A 789 -24.87 14.74 -50.80
CA THR A 789 -25.12 15.87 -51.72
C THR A 789 -24.01 16.05 -52.76
N ALA A 790 -23.04 15.14 -52.83
CA ALA A 790 -21.89 15.29 -53.73
C ALA A 790 -22.27 15.04 -55.19
N HIS A 791 -21.73 15.87 -56.09
CA HIS A 791 -21.81 15.69 -57.54
C HIS A 791 -20.72 16.47 -58.25
N ASN A 792 -20.39 16.08 -59.48
CA ASN A 792 -19.39 16.73 -60.36
C ASN A 792 -19.47 18.28 -60.42
N GLY A 793 -20.68 18.86 -60.35
CA GLY A 793 -20.91 20.32 -60.29
C GLY A 793 -20.34 21.01 -59.02
N ASN A 794 -20.02 20.25 -57.97
CA ASN A 794 -19.37 20.75 -56.76
C ASN A 794 -17.84 20.86 -56.87
N GLY A 795 -17.24 20.46 -58.00
CA GLY A 795 -15.78 20.43 -58.21
C GLY A 795 -15.09 19.14 -57.75
N GLN A 796 -15.77 18.32 -56.93
CA GLN A 796 -15.42 16.93 -56.60
C GLN A 796 -16.71 16.10 -56.59
N TRP A 797 -16.62 14.82 -56.90
CA TRP A 797 -17.76 13.90 -56.95
C TRP A 797 -17.55 12.74 -55.98
N ALA A 798 -18.65 12.23 -55.42
CA ALA A 798 -18.66 11.06 -54.57
C ALA A 798 -19.98 10.31 -54.70
N TYR A 799 -19.92 8.99 -54.55
CA TYR A 799 -21.09 8.15 -54.34
C TYR A 799 -21.40 8.08 -52.85
N CYS A 800 -22.68 7.99 -52.46
CA CYS A 800 -23.06 8.04 -51.04
C CYS A 800 -22.36 6.93 -50.23
N ILE A 801 -22.43 5.69 -50.72
CA ILE A 801 -21.63 4.57 -50.22
C ILE A 801 -20.69 4.10 -51.34
N ARG A 802 -19.39 4.03 -51.05
CA ARG A 802 -18.38 3.57 -52.00
C ARG A 802 -17.57 2.39 -51.44
N THR A 803 -17.42 1.34 -52.24
CA THR A 803 -16.55 0.19 -51.94
C THR A 803 -15.43 0.14 -52.96
N LEU A 804 -14.18 0.28 -52.50
CA LEU A 804 -13.01 0.48 -53.36
C LEU A 804 -11.86 -0.48 -53.00
N GLY A 805 -11.35 -1.20 -54.01
CA GLY A 805 -10.10 -1.95 -53.91
C GLY A 805 -10.28 -3.45 -53.67
N GLU A 806 -9.33 -4.25 -54.18
CA GLU A 806 -9.27 -5.70 -53.98
C GLU A 806 -9.34 -6.08 -52.48
N GLY A 807 -10.09 -7.15 -52.18
CA GLY A 807 -10.30 -7.63 -50.81
C GLY A 807 -11.25 -6.78 -49.96
N THR A 808 -11.80 -5.69 -50.50
CA THR A 808 -12.77 -4.84 -49.81
C THR A 808 -14.20 -5.33 -50.10
N GLU A 809 -14.96 -5.62 -49.06
CA GLU A 809 -16.32 -6.17 -49.18
C GLU A 809 -17.35 -5.35 -48.42
N THR A 810 -18.50 -5.12 -49.05
CA THR A 810 -19.67 -4.46 -48.45
C THR A 810 -20.90 -5.35 -48.60
N VAL A 811 -21.63 -5.57 -47.50
CA VAL A 811 -22.92 -6.27 -47.48
C VAL A 811 -23.99 -5.32 -46.97
N ILE A 812 -25.03 -5.10 -47.76
CA ILE A 812 -26.18 -4.27 -47.41
C ILE A 812 -27.38 -5.19 -47.27
N ASN A 813 -27.79 -5.43 -46.03
CA ASN A 813 -28.97 -6.24 -45.72
C ASN A 813 -30.25 -5.42 -45.89
N TYR A 814 -30.25 -4.19 -45.39
CA TYR A 814 -31.29 -3.19 -45.65
C TYR A 814 -30.73 -1.79 -45.37
N ALA A 815 -31.00 -0.83 -46.26
CA ALA A 815 -30.66 0.59 -46.04
C ALA A 815 -31.49 1.48 -46.97
N GLU A 816 -31.74 2.73 -46.57
CA GLU A 816 -32.20 3.77 -47.49
C GLU A 816 -31.03 4.70 -47.82
N VAL A 817 -30.57 4.66 -49.07
CA VAL A 817 -29.38 5.36 -49.55
C VAL A 817 -29.76 6.31 -50.66
N SER A 818 -29.40 7.58 -50.52
CA SER A 818 -29.64 8.61 -51.53
C SER A 818 -28.41 9.45 -51.80
N GLY A 819 -27.86 9.34 -52.99
CA GLY A 819 -26.76 10.20 -53.44
C GLY A 819 -27.20 11.04 -54.62
N VAL A 820 -26.74 12.30 -54.70
CA VAL A 820 -26.92 13.10 -55.93
C VAL A 820 -26.17 12.41 -57.06
N GLN A 821 -24.83 12.34 -57.03
CA GLN A 821 -24.06 11.63 -58.07
C GLN A 821 -24.47 10.16 -58.20
N GLY A 822 -24.56 9.44 -57.07
CA GLY A 822 -25.07 8.08 -57.03
C GLY A 822 -25.15 7.50 -55.64
N ALA A 823 -26.05 6.53 -55.43
CA ALA A 823 -26.31 5.98 -54.12
C ALA A 823 -25.22 4.97 -53.69
N VAL A 824 -24.96 3.93 -54.48
CA VAL A 824 -23.93 2.92 -54.17
C VAL A 824 -23.00 2.73 -55.36
N THR A 825 -21.70 2.65 -55.08
CA THR A 825 -20.67 2.27 -56.06
C THR A 825 -19.76 1.17 -55.54
N VAL A 826 -19.39 0.28 -56.44
CA VAL A 826 -18.29 -0.67 -56.28
C VAL A 826 -17.29 -0.49 -57.41
N ASP A 827 -16.01 -0.35 -57.05
CA ASP A 827 -14.95 -0.21 -58.05
C ASP A 827 -13.58 -0.77 -57.62
N SER A 828 -12.69 -0.94 -58.61
CA SER A 828 -11.29 -1.35 -58.48
C SER A 828 -11.08 -2.69 -57.76
N GLY A 829 -11.83 -3.73 -58.12
CA GLY A 829 -11.72 -5.07 -57.49
C GLY A 829 -12.56 -5.24 -56.20
N GLY A 830 -13.31 -4.22 -55.79
CA GLY A 830 -14.21 -4.30 -54.65
C GLY A 830 -15.43 -5.19 -54.90
N LYS A 831 -16.11 -5.58 -53.82
CA LYS A 831 -17.31 -6.42 -53.89
C LYS A 831 -18.46 -5.89 -53.04
N VAL A 832 -19.65 -5.83 -53.63
CA VAL A 832 -20.89 -5.42 -52.96
C VAL A 832 -21.93 -6.52 -53.06
N THR A 833 -22.59 -6.86 -51.96
CA THR A 833 -23.79 -7.69 -51.93
C THR A 833 -24.95 -6.90 -51.36
N ILE A 834 -26.05 -6.76 -52.12
CA ILE A 834 -27.27 -6.08 -51.70
C ILE A 834 -28.36 -7.13 -51.54
N ASN A 835 -28.85 -7.31 -50.32
CA ASN A 835 -29.96 -8.21 -50.03
C ASN A 835 -31.31 -7.49 -50.10
N ASP A 836 -31.40 -6.26 -49.61
CA ASP A 836 -32.60 -5.42 -49.71
C ASP A 836 -32.26 -3.93 -49.45
N GLY A 837 -33.22 -3.03 -49.67
CA GLY A 837 -33.08 -1.58 -49.41
C GLY A 837 -33.66 -0.68 -50.49
N ILE A 838 -33.45 0.63 -50.36
CA ILE A 838 -33.90 1.66 -51.30
C ILE A 838 -32.68 2.50 -51.71
N PHE A 839 -32.37 2.51 -53.01
CA PHE A 839 -31.18 3.16 -53.56
C PHE A 839 -31.63 4.15 -54.64
N SER A 840 -31.46 5.44 -54.38
CA SER A 840 -32.09 6.48 -55.21
C SER A 840 -31.17 7.66 -55.49
N THR A 841 -31.36 8.29 -56.64
CA THR A 841 -30.68 9.54 -56.99
C THR A 841 -31.70 10.57 -57.47
N TYR A 842 -31.43 11.83 -57.16
CA TYR A 842 -32.33 12.94 -57.46
C TYR A 842 -31.54 14.12 -58.02
N ASP A 843 -32.12 14.83 -58.99
CA ASP A 843 -31.60 16.10 -59.48
C ASP A 843 -31.94 17.21 -58.48
N LEU A 844 -31.16 17.30 -57.41
CA LEU A 844 -31.36 18.32 -56.38
C LEU A 844 -30.80 19.69 -56.79
N SER A 845 -29.85 19.71 -57.71
CA SER A 845 -29.20 20.94 -58.19
C SER A 845 -29.83 21.50 -59.47
N GLY A 846 -30.75 20.76 -60.11
CA GLY A 846 -31.37 21.14 -61.39
C GLY A 846 -30.37 21.10 -62.55
N THR A 847 -29.29 20.32 -62.41
CA THR A 847 -28.17 20.25 -63.35
C THR A 847 -28.07 18.89 -64.06
N GLY A 848 -28.97 17.95 -63.74
CA GLY A 848 -28.98 16.60 -64.31
C GLY A 848 -27.73 15.78 -63.95
N ASN A 849 -27.13 16.05 -62.79
CA ASN A 849 -25.90 15.39 -62.33
C ASN A 849 -26.18 14.20 -61.41
N ASN A 850 -27.39 13.65 -61.50
CA ASN A 850 -27.80 12.48 -60.76
C ASN A 850 -27.74 11.24 -61.66
N PHE A 851 -26.95 10.24 -61.29
CA PHE A 851 -26.62 9.17 -62.24
C PHE A 851 -27.27 7.84 -61.89
N HIS A 852 -26.77 7.14 -60.87
CA HIS A 852 -27.09 5.72 -60.66
C HIS A 852 -27.45 5.40 -59.22
N GLY A 853 -28.49 4.58 -59.04
CA GLY A 853 -28.76 3.93 -57.75
C GLY A 853 -27.65 2.91 -57.41
N LEU A 854 -27.13 2.21 -58.41
CA LEU A 854 -25.96 1.34 -58.29
C LEU A 854 -25.03 1.50 -59.50
N ALA A 855 -23.75 1.73 -59.27
CA ALA A 855 -22.71 1.67 -60.31
C ALA A 855 -21.64 0.62 -59.98
N VAL A 856 -21.31 -0.19 -60.97
CA VAL A 856 -20.30 -1.26 -60.90
C VAL A 856 -19.26 -0.96 -61.97
N LEU A 857 -18.06 -0.58 -61.54
CA LEU A 857 -17.05 0.05 -62.40
C LEU A 857 -15.68 -0.60 -62.16
N ALA A 858 -14.79 -0.59 -63.17
CA ALA A 858 -13.36 -0.90 -63.01
C ALA A 858 -13.07 -2.19 -62.22
N ASP A 859 -13.47 -3.36 -62.75
CA ASP A 859 -13.33 -4.67 -62.06
C ASP A 859 -14.14 -4.79 -60.75
N GLY A 860 -15.25 -4.06 -60.64
CA GLY A 860 -16.16 -4.16 -59.50
C GLY A 860 -17.09 -5.37 -59.61
N HIS A 861 -17.46 -5.95 -58.48
CA HIS A 861 -18.41 -7.08 -58.44
C HIS A 861 -19.63 -6.75 -57.57
N ALA A 862 -20.84 -6.88 -58.13
CA ALA A 862 -22.07 -6.68 -57.39
C ALA A 862 -23.01 -7.89 -57.49
N VAL A 863 -23.59 -8.30 -56.36
CA VAL A 863 -24.69 -9.27 -56.31
C VAL A 863 -25.91 -8.58 -55.70
N VAL A 864 -27.04 -8.61 -56.40
CA VAL A 864 -28.30 -7.98 -55.97
C VAL A 864 -29.36 -9.06 -55.81
N ASN A 865 -29.66 -9.42 -54.57
CA ASN A 865 -30.70 -10.38 -54.22
C ASN A 865 -32.09 -9.72 -54.05
N GLY A 866 -32.15 -8.41 -53.80
CA GLY A 866 -33.37 -7.65 -53.56
C GLY A 866 -33.12 -6.14 -53.51
N GLY A 867 -34.13 -5.36 -53.11
CA GLY A 867 -34.05 -3.90 -53.03
C GLY A 867 -34.74 -3.15 -54.16
N LYS A 868 -34.71 -1.82 -54.08
CA LYS A 868 -35.40 -0.89 -54.99
C LYS A 868 -34.44 0.16 -55.53
N PHE A 869 -34.29 0.25 -56.85
CA PHE A 869 -33.30 1.12 -57.50
C PHE A 869 -33.99 2.16 -58.39
N TYR A 870 -33.64 3.44 -58.21
CA TYR A 870 -34.25 4.55 -58.92
C TYR A 870 -33.24 5.64 -59.29
N SER A 871 -33.41 6.25 -60.46
CA SER A 871 -32.67 7.44 -60.88
C SER A 871 -33.65 8.44 -61.52
N GLU A 872 -33.74 9.64 -60.96
CA GLU A 872 -34.67 10.66 -61.43
C GLU A 872 -34.32 11.13 -62.85
N GLY A 873 -35.27 11.02 -63.79
CA GLY A 873 -35.08 11.55 -65.14
C GLY A 873 -34.13 10.75 -66.04
N HIS A 874 -33.67 9.57 -65.60
CA HIS A 874 -32.75 8.71 -66.34
C HIS A 874 -33.26 7.27 -66.45
N ASP A 875 -32.97 6.63 -67.58
CA ASP A 875 -33.28 5.21 -67.84
C ASP A 875 -32.03 4.33 -67.63
N TYR A 876 -31.33 4.50 -66.49
CA TYR A 876 -30.14 3.73 -66.14
C TYR A 876 -29.85 3.65 -64.62
N CYS A 877 -30.84 3.25 -63.82
CA CYS A 877 -30.75 3.15 -62.36
C CYS A 877 -29.66 2.20 -61.85
N VAL A 878 -29.29 1.20 -62.64
CA VAL A 878 -28.10 0.36 -62.44
C VAL A 878 -27.18 0.52 -63.63
N ARG A 879 -25.87 0.71 -63.38
CA ARG A 879 -24.84 0.82 -64.41
C ARG A 879 -23.76 -0.22 -64.21
N LEU A 880 -23.40 -0.89 -65.31
CA LEU A 880 -22.27 -1.78 -65.43
C LEU A 880 -21.25 -1.21 -66.44
N GLY A 881 -20.02 -0.96 -65.99
CA GLY A 881 -18.91 -0.47 -66.81
C GLY A 881 -18.71 1.05 -66.80
N ASP A 882 -17.44 1.47 -66.86
CA ASP A 882 -17.01 2.88 -66.87
C ASP A 882 -17.26 3.59 -68.22
N ASP A 883 -16.98 4.90 -68.30
CA ASP A 883 -17.02 5.71 -69.52
C ASP A 883 -15.73 5.58 -70.36
N GLY A 884 -15.85 5.61 -71.69
CA GLY A 884 -14.72 5.68 -72.62
C GLY A 884 -14.25 4.33 -73.18
N ALA A 885 -13.10 4.34 -73.88
CA ALA A 885 -12.59 3.18 -74.65
C ALA A 885 -12.22 1.95 -73.78
N ALA A 886 -12.08 2.14 -72.46
CA ALA A 886 -11.78 1.08 -71.49
C ALA A 886 -13.01 0.26 -71.08
N ALA A 887 -14.24 0.72 -71.39
CA ALA A 887 -15.48 0.07 -70.98
C ALA A 887 -15.66 -1.34 -71.56
N ALA A 888 -15.25 -1.57 -72.82
CA ALA A 888 -15.37 -2.87 -73.48
C ALA A 888 -14.40 -3.95 -72.93
N SER A 889 -13.41 -3.53 -72.14
CA SER A 889 -12.44 -4.39 -71.46
C SER A 889 -12.61 -4.42 -69.94
N ASP A 890 -13.65 -3.77 -69.42
CA ASP A 890 -13.94 -3.73 -67.99
C ASP A 890 -14.41 -5.12 -67.54
N PRO A 891 -13.71 -5.79 -66.61
CA PRO A 891 -14.10 -7.10 -66.11
C PRO A 891 -15.21 -7.04 -65.04
N SER A 892 -15.79 -5.86 -64.78
CA SER A 892 -16.88 -5.67 -63.83
C SER A 892 -18.05 -6.63 -64.08
N THR A 893 -18.71 -7.06 -63.01
CA THR A 893 -19.86 -7.97 -63.07
C THR A 893 -21.00 -7.53 -62.16
N VAL A 894 -22.23 -7.76 -62.61
CA VAL A 894 -23.44 -7.57 -61.80
C VAL A 894 -24.36 -8.78 -61.93
N GLU A 895 -24.77 -9.35 -60.80
CA GLU A 895 -25.72 -10.46 -60.73
C GLU A 895 -27.06 -9.98 -60.17
N LEU A 896 -28.03 -9.72 -61.05
CA LEU A 896 -29.39 -9.34 -60.64
C LEU A 896 -30.25 -10.60 -60.42
N LYS A 897 -30.61 -10.88 -59.16
CA LYS A 897 -31.40 -12.04 -58.70
C LYS A 897 -32.76 -11.65 -58.11
N GLY A 898 -32.99 -10.36 -57.82
CA GLY A 898 -34.25 -9.85 -57.29
C GLY A 898 -34.30 -8.32 -57.28
N GLY A 899 -35.41 -7.76 -56.79
CA GLY A 899 -35.60 -6.31 -56.61
C GLY A 899 -36.53 -5.63 -57.61
N TYR A 900 -36.76 -4.34 -57.40
CA TYR A 900 -37.58 -3.43 -58.20
C TYR A 900 -36.74 -2.29 -58.79
N PHE A 901 -37.03 -1.90 -60.02
CA PHE A 901 -36.17 -0.98 -60.77
C PHE A 901 -37.01 0.05 -61.53
N GLY A 902 -36.53 1.29 -61.60
CA GLY A 902 -37.11 2.36 -62.42
C GLY A 902 -36.99 2.11 -63.93
N ASP A 903 -35.94 1.39 -64.32
CA ASP A 903 -35.60 0.97 -65.69
C ASP A 903 -34.88 -0.40 -65.65
N MET A 904 -34.40 -0.90 -66.79
CA MET A 904 -33.76 -2.22 -66.88
C MET A 904 -32.22 -2.18 -66.76
N GLY A 905 -31.66 -1.02 -66.42
CA GLY A 905 -30.21 -0.82 -66.27
C GLY A 905 -29.45 -0.70 -67.60
N LEU A 906 -28.21 -0.22 -67.50
CA LEU A 906 -27.30 0.05 -68.61
C LEU A 906 -26.01 -0.77 -68.50
N ASP A 907 -25.78 -1.61 -69.49
CA ASP A 907 -24.55 -2.37 -69.69
C ASP A 907 -23.66 -1.63 -70.71
N LYS A 908 -22.71 -0.85 -70.21
CA LYS A 908 -21.73 -0.13 -71.04
C LYS A 908 -20.66 -1.05 -71.61
N ILE A 909 -20.37 -2.16 -70.95
CA ILE A 909 -19.38 -3.15 -71.41
C ILE A 909 -19.85 -3.73 -72.75
N ASN A 910 -21.13 -4.06 -72.84
CA ASN A 910 -21.77 -4.60 -74.04
C ASN A 910 -22.44 -3.51 -74.89
N GLY A 911 -21.73 -2.42 -75.17
CA GLY A 911 -22.14 -1.41 -76.16
C GLY A 911 -23.31 -0.51 -75.75
N GLY A 912 -23.62 -0.41 -74.46
CA GLY A 912 -24.74 0.39 -73.94
C GLY A 912 -26.09 -0.32 -74.06
N THR A 913 -26.10 -1.64 -74.00
CA THR A 913 -27.32 -2.46 -74.00
C THR A 913 -27.97 -2.51 -72.62
N THR A 914 -29.11 -3.18 -72.51
CA THR A 914 -29.76 -3.44 -71.24
C THR A 914 -29.02 -4.53 -70.47
N ILE A 915 -28.91 -4.38 -69.15
CA ILE A 915 -28.28 -5.39 -68.29
C ILE A 915 -29.03 -6.73 -68.40
N THR A 916 -28.29 -7.82 -68.55
CA THR A 916 -28.86 -9.16 -68.50
C THR A 916 -28.91 -9.65 -67.05
N PRO A 917 -30.09 -10.05 -66.51
CA PRO A 917 -30.18 -10.62 -65.18
C PRO A 917 -29.35 -11.91 -65.00
N ALA A 918 -29.13 -12.31 -63.75
CA ALA A 918 -28.39 -13.54 -63.45
C ALA A 918 -29.07 -14.78 -64.08
N ALA A 919 -28.29 -15.83 -64.33
CA ALA A 919 -28.81 -17.07 -64.91
C ALA A 919 -30.00 -17.62 -64.09
N GLY A 920 -31.12 -17.89 -64.77
CA GLY A 920 -32.37 -18.31 -64.12
C GLY A 920 -33.29 -17.18 -63.68
N TYR A 921 -32.99 -15.91 -64.01
CA TYR A 921 -33.79 -14.73 -63.67
C TYR A 921 -34.13 -13.88 -64.91
N LYS A 922 -35.22 -13.09 -64.85
CA LYS A 922 -35.64 -12.16 -65.93
C LYS A 922 -36.26 -10.89 -65.37
N PHE A 923 -36.23 -9.82 -66.17
CA PHE A 923 -37.07 -8.65 -65.93
C PHE A 923 -38.52 -8.95 -66.27
N GLU A 924 -39.42 -8.49 -65.40
CA GLU A 924 -40.85 -8.45 -65.63
C GLU A 924 -41.32 -7.00 -65.48
N GLN A 925 -42.01 -6.48 -66.50
CA GLN A 925 -42.63 -5.17 -66.44
C GLN A 925 -43.87 -5.24 -65.54
N LEU A 926 -44.01 -4.29 -64.63
CA LEU A 926 -45.15 -4.19 -63.74
C LEU A 926 -46.38 -3.70 -64.53
N ALA A 927 -47.55 -4.25 -64.21
CA ALA A 927 -48.82 -3.81 -64.82
C ALA A 927 -49.14 -2.34 -64.47
N GLU A 928 -48.86 -1.95 -63.22
CA GLU A 928 -48.94 -0.58 -62.73
C GLU A 928 -47.62 -0.23 -62.02
N PRO A 929 -46.99 0.92 -62.32
CA PRO A 929 -45.78 1.35 -61.63
C PRO A 929 -46.00 1.53 -60.12
N ILE A 930 -45.00 1.15 -59.32
CA ILE A 930 -44.98 1.41 -57.88
C ILE A 930 -44.41 2.80 -57.64
N VAL A 931 -45.15 3.68 -56.95
CA VAL A 931 -44.71 5.03 -56.60
C VAL A 931 -44.59 5.17 -55.08
N GLU A 932 -43.42 5.56 -54.59
CA GLU A 932 -43.12 5.69 -53.17
C GLU A 932 -42.45 7.03 -52.86
N GLN A 933 -42.73 7.62 -51.70
CA GLN A 933 -42.04 8.84 -51.25
C GLN A 933 -40.67 8.51 -50.66
N SER A 934 -39.68 9.33 -50.97
CA SER A 934 -38.36 9.23 -50.34
C SER A 934 -38.44 9.71 -48.89
N THR A 935 -37.82 8.97 -47.98
CA THR A 935 -37.71 9.36 -46.57
C THR A 935 -36.36 9.98 -46.23
N THR A 936 -35.34 9.78 -47.07
CA THR A 936 -34.04 10.48 -47.04
C THR A 936 -34.08 11.85 -47.70
N VAL A 937 -34.92 12.05 -48.73
CA VAL A 937 -35.00 13.32 -49.48
C VAL A 937 -36.46 13.80 -49.54
N PRO A 938 -36.89 14.67 -48.60
CA PRO A 938 -38.27 15.12 -48.51
C PRO A 938 -38.81 15.71 -49.80
N GLY A 939 -40.03 15.31 -50.20
CA GLY A 939 -40.74 15.83 -51.36
C GLY A 939 -40.41 15.16 -52.70
N LYS A 940 -39.48 14.20 -52.74
CA LYS A 940 -39.18 13.39 -53.93
C LYS A 940 -39.94 12.06 -53.92
N THR A 941 -40.21 11.53 -55.10
CA THR A 941 -40.90 10.24 -55.30
C THR A 941 -40.12 9.33 -56.22
N ASN A 942 -40.04 8.05 -55.87
CA ASN A 942 -39.45 7.00 -56.67
C ASN A 942 -40.54 6.28 -57.46
N THR A 943 -40.29 6.00 -58.75
CA THR A 943 -41.21 5.24 -59.60
C THR A 943 -40.52 4.01 -60.14
N TYR A 944 -41.02 2.82 -59.78
CA TYR A 944 -40.50 1.53 -60.22
C TYR A 944 -41.42 0.91 -61.27
N LYS A 945 -40.85 0.49 -62.40
CA LYS A 945 -41.57 -0.04 -63.57
C LYS A 945 -41.30 -1.51 -63.83
N TYR A 946 -40.20 -2.05 -63.29
CA TYR A 946 -39.75 -3.41 -63.52
C TYR A 946 -39.44 -4.12 -62.19
N ARG A 947 -39.54 -5.45 -62.19
CA ARG A 947 -39.02 -6.33 -61.12
C ARG A 947 -38.23 -7.50 -61.71
N ILE A 948 -37.33 -8.07 -60.91
CA ILE A 948 -36.64 -9.33 -61.26
C ILE A 948 -37.37 -10.52 -60.65
N VAL A 949 -37.63 -11.55 -61.46
CA VAL A 949 -38.27 -12.80 -61.04
C VAL A 949 -37.47 -14.01 -61.54
N ALA A 950 -37.58 -15.14 -60.84
CA ALA A 950 -37.06 -16.42 -61.34
C ALA A 950 -37.78 -16.82 -62.65
N GLN A 951 -37.05 -17.39 -63.60
CA GLN A 951 -37.51 -17.66 -64.96
C GLN A 951 -38.56 -18.76 -65.06
#